data_AF-A0A938LRX0-F1
#
_entry.id   AF-A0A938LRX0-F1
#
_cell.length_a   1.000
_cell.length_b   1.000
_cell.length_c   1.000
_cell.angle_alpha   90.00
_cell.angle_beta   90.00
_cell.angle_gamma   90.00
#
_symmetry.space_group_name_H-M   'P 1'
#
loop_
_entity.id
_entity.type
_entity.pdbx_description
1 polymer ?
#
loop_
_entity_poly.entity_id
_entity_poly.type
_entity_poly.pdbx_seq_one_letter_code
_entity_poly.pdbx_strand_id
1 'polypeptide(L)'
;MSFDEQDRQSQIPHGRVPCLRLVDMLDSVSRTCLRKAVGMAPSRYRTCSSELISGCVRSHPFHTPSEAMEVMMQHVRAIRAAAAVCLLGVLGGLPARAVSESPSARGRTYPGTTWETRAPEQVGLDPEKLEAIAVALGGRGCIVRHGYVVHTWGDQAQRGDWMSSSKPLLSTLLFFAIQEGKVPSVDARIKSYGWDLGVKDESMTFHHLANMISGYARPEEPGAAWAYNDYAINLYRLTLFDRVFQQGPTEVANAPERLGSLQFEDGLSFNDRARLIASVRDFARLCWFWRNKGQWRGESLLPVAFFDNYCKPQVCKDLPHTTKAPTDDSLKIGTYGGDSDHFTRYGPGIYGYNFWFNATGRDHPDQLTWPEAPRDAFMTVGAGGNSAAILPSLDLVIVAARANWGNPKPGDETSTMNQVMKLAVAAAAGPPEGQAGTASKAYTIAGERRKWHTVTLDFGGPETHETATDPNPFLDYRLQVRFTGPGGQTYNVPGFFAGDGKGNGQGGVWRVHFTPDAAGEWSFAASFRRGPSVAVSLEAQAGEPVAFDGRRGSFRVAERDDQAPGFLRWGRLEYAGNHYLKFRDGPYWIKGGTDSPEDLLAYEGFANTRSGSRFKVKTYAEHVQDWREGDPDWDNGKGKGFIGALNYLASQQVNLIYFLPMNIGGDGMNVWPFAGSIDPAGDEANDNLHYDTRKLHQWEIVFGHAQRKGIVLHFVLNEAEKENKLEIGATLTTERMLFYREMVARFGHHNAVLWNLCEEYNIGGLNLGPENVKAFAGYLKDVDPYGHPITVHHAGDAVKTWGPFLGDERFSITSLQIGNKDIEPVVETFRKLSREAGRPLPVAIDEFTVTTHDKPWLPEDDLETLRREKLWPAYLSGGQVEFILGELLDTQNFRKYEDLWRYTWYARRFLEENLPFWEMEPADDLLEGESIFQGKTSTHDGQVFAKAGDCYALYFPTAVETGTLDLTDAPGRFVKRWYNPRSGQFAGPRGTISGGGKVQLGPPPADPQEDWALLITRESR
;
A
#
# COMPACT_ATOMS: atom_id res chain seq x y z
N MET A 1 -65.91 -4.81 -47.48
CA MET A 1 -67.22 -5.52 -47.51
C MET A 1 -67.68 -5.71 -46.07
N SER A 2 -69.00 -5.72 -45.84
CA SER A 2 -69.65 -5.51 -44.54
C SER A 2 -69.91 -6.78 -43.72
N PHE A 3 -70.57 -6.56 -42.57
CA PHE A 3 -71.15 -7.44 -41.53
C PHE A 3 -70.25 -7.58 -40.28
N ASP A 4 -70.57 -6.96 -39.13
CA ASP A 4 -71.76 -7.06 -38.23
C ASP A 4 -71.91 -8.50 -37.67
N GLU A 5 -72.20 -8.80 -36.39
CA GLU A 5 -72.47 -8.07 -35.13
C GLU A 5 -72.23 -9.08 -33.94
N GLN A 6 -72.34 -8.85 -32.62
CA GLN A 6 -72.87 -7.76 -31.78
C GLN A 6 -72.25 -7.76 -30.35
N ASP A 7 -72.23 -6.58 -29.72
CA ASP A 7 -72.40 -6.28 -28.27
C ASP A 7 -71.41 -6.68 -27.12
N ARG A 8 -71.61 -5.98 -26.00
CA ARG A 8 -70.77 -5.83 -24.81
C ARG A 8 -71.01 -6.88 -23.72
N GLN A 9 -69.96 -7.27 -22.97
CA GLN A 9 -69.95 -7.14 -21.51
C GLN A 9 -68.56 -7.32 -20.88
N SER A 10 -68.35 -6.69 -19.73
CA SER A 10 -67.09 -6.67 -18.97
C SER A 10 -66.86 -7.94 -18.14
N GLN A 11 -65.67 -8.55 -18.23
CA GLN A 11 -65.09 -9.33 -17.13
C GLN A 11 -63.58 -9.09 -17.00
N ILE A 12 -63.14 -9.00 -15.74
CA ILE A 12 -61.77 -8.75 -15.29
C ILE A 12 -61.06 -10.09 -15.08
N PRO A 13 -59.85 -10.33 -15.64
CA PRO A 13 -58.99 -11.43 -15.22
C PRO A 13 -58.10 -11.02 -14.04
N HIS A 14 -57.96 -11.91 -13.06
CA HIS A 14 -57.25 -11.68 -11.81
C HIS A 14 -55.77 -11.29 -11.97
N GLY A 15 -55.36 -10.21 -11.28
CA GLY A 15 -53.96 -9.78 -11.23
C GLY A 15 -53.08 -10.67 -10.35
N ARG A 16 -51.84 -10.91 -10.80
CA ARG A 16 -50.77 -11.49 -9.99
C ARG A 16 -50.27 -10.45 -8.97
N VAL A 17 -50.09 -10.84 -7.72
CA VAL A 17 -49.41 -9.99 -6.71
C VAL A 17 -47.89 -10.08 -6.93
N PRO A 18 -47.15 -8.96 -7.01
CA PRO A 18 -45.70 -9.00 -7.22
C PRO A 18 -44.96 -9.53 -5.97
N CYS A 19 -43.92 -10.35 -6.20
CA CYS A 19 -43.20 -11.12 -5.16
C CYS A 19 -42.66 -10.29 -3.98
N LEU A 20 -42.37 -9.00 -4.19
CA LEU A 20 -41.91 -8.08 -3.13
C LEU A 20 -42.85 -8.08 -1.92
N ARG A 21 -44.18 -8.06 -2.13
CA ARG A 21 -45.16 -8.01 -1.02
C ARG A 21 -45.20 -9.29 -0.18
N LEU A 22 -44.72 -10.44 -0.69
CA LEU A 22 -44.70 -11.68 0.08
C LEU A 22 -43.52 -11.71 1.07
N VAL A 23 -42.37 -11.18 0.66
CA VAL A 23 -41.17 -11.08 1.51
C VAL A 23 -41.43 -10.13 2.69
N ASP A 24 -42.02 -8.96 2.43
CA ASP A 24 -42.39 -7.99 3.47
C ASP A 24 -43.40 -8.56 4.48
N MET A 25 -44.37 -9.36 4.02
CA MET A 25 -45.33 -10.03 4.91
C MET A 25 -44.66 -11.08 5.80
N LEU A 26 -43.74 -11.88 5.26
CA LEU A 26 -43.04 -12.93 5.99
C LEU A 26 -42.05 -12.36 7.03
N ASP A 27 -41.32 -11.30 6.68
CA ASP A 27 -40.39 -10.61 7.58
C ASP A 27 -41.15 -9.91 8.73
N SER A 28 -42.32 -9.32 8.45
CA SER A 28 -43.23 -8.75 9.46
C SER A 28 -43.73 -9.79 10.48
N VAL A 29 -44.15 -10.97 10.02
CA VAL A 29 -44.61 -12.07 10.89
C VAL A 29 -43.46 -12.65 11.72
N SER A 30 -42.29 -12.86 11.11
CA SER A 30 -41.09 -13.35 11.79
C SER A 30 -40.66 -12.44 12.96
N ARG A 31 -40.56 -11.12 12.71
CA ARG A 31 -40.23 -10.11 13.72
C ARG A 31 -41.23 -10.06 14.86
N THR A 32 -42.51 -10.34 14.59
CA THR A 32 -43.59 -10.32 15.59
C THR A 32 -43.57 -11.55 16.50
N CYS A 33 -43.26 -12.74 15.95
CA CYS A 33 -43.10 -13.96 16.74
C CYS A 33 -41.83 -13.94 17.62
N LEU A 34 -40.69 -13.50 17.08
CA LEU A 34 -39.42 -13.46 17.82
C LEU A 34 -39.41 -12.42 18.95
N ARG A 35 -40.06 -11.26 18.77
CA ARG A 35 -40.18 -10.23 19.83
C ARG A 35 -40.88 -10.73 21.09
N LYS A 36 -41.83 -11.68 20.99
CA LYS A 36 -42.55 -12.24 22.15
C LYS A 36 -41.78 -13.33 22.91
N ALA A 37 -40.67 -13.83 22.38
CA ALA A 37 -40.00 -15.01 22.93
C ALA A 37 -38.74 -14.72 23.78
N VAL A 38 -38.03 -13.59 23.58
CA VAL A 38 -36.64 -13.43 24.12
C VAL A 38 -36.33 -12.06 24.77
N GLY A 39 -37.20 -11.05 24.70
CA GLY A 39 -37.15 -9.89 25.61
C GLY A 39 -35.84 -9.08 25.71
N MET A 40 -35.14 -8.79 24.60
CA MET A 40 -33.93 -7.94 24.58
C MET A 40 -33.86 -6.96 23.38
N ALA A 41 -32.92 -6.00 23.44
CA ALA A 41 -32.91 -4.74 22.69
C ALA A 41 -32.41 -4.83 21.21
N PRO A 42 -32.72 -3.83 20.34
CA PRO A 42 -32.86 -4.07 18.89
C PRO A 42 -31.61 -4.08 17.99
N SER A 43 -30.40 -3.82 18.48
CA SER A 43 -29.27 -3.40 17.61
C SER A 43 -28.45 -4.51 16.94
N ARG A 44 -28.73 -5.80 17.16
CA ARG A 44 -27.91 -6.93 16.66
C ARG A 44 -28.58 -7.90 15.67
N TYR A 45 -29.75 -7.57 15.11
CA TYR A 45 -30.55 -8.52 14.31
C TYR A 45 -30.35 -8.47 12.78
N ARG A 46 -29.62 -7.52 12.20
CA ARG A 46 -29.66 -7.27 10.74
C ARG A 46 -28.90 -8.26 9.84
N THR A 47 -27.90 -8.98 10.34
CA THR A 47 -26.92 -9.69 9.49
C THR A 47 -27.11 -11.21 9.35
N CYS A 48 -28.03 -11.85 10.08
CA CYS A 48 -28.17 -13.32 10.05
C CYS A 48 -29.52 -13.84 9.52
N SER A 49 -30.53 -12.97 9.34
CA SER A 49 -31.87 -13.39 8.88
C SER A 49 -32.10 -13.24 7.37
N SER A 50 -31.40 -12.31 6.70
CA SER A 50 -31.58 -12.03 5.26
C SER A 50 -31.02 -13.16 4.38
N GLU A 51 -29.83 -13.67 4.70
CA GLU A 51 -29.15 -14.71 3.91
C GLU A 51 -29.90 -16.06 3.94
N LEU A 52 -30.39 -16.48 5.11
CA LEU A 52 -31.15 -17.72 5.26
C LEU A 52 -32.50 -17.69 4.51
N ILE A 53 -33.20 -16.55 4.51
CA ILE A 53 -34.45 -16.39 3.75
C ILE A 53 -34.16 -16.32 2.24
N SER A 54 -33.13 -15.58 1.82
CA SER A 54 -32.76 -15.48 0.40
C SER A 54 -32.19 -16.78 -0.19
N GLY A 55 -31.57 -17.65 0.61
CA GLY A 55 -31.08 -18.95 0.17
C GLY A 55 -32.19 -19.97 -0.06
N CYS A 56 -33.20 -19.99 0.82
CA CYS A 56 -34.28 -20.98 0.74
C CYS A 56 -35.26 -20.72 -0.42
N VAL A 57 -35.49 -19.45 -0.79
CA VAL A 57 -36.38 -19.06 -1.90
C VAL A 57 -35.76 -19.32 -3.29
N ARG A 58 -34.42 -19.45 -3.39
CA ARG A 58 -33.72 -19.61 -4.69
C ARG A 58 -33.60 -21.06 -5.19
N SER A 59 -33.95 -22.07 -4.40
CA SER A 59 -33.68 -23.48 -4.75
C SER A 59 -34.91 -24.33 -5.09
N HIS A 60 -36.13 -23.95 -4.70
CA HIS A 60 -37.35 -24.73 -4.94
C HIS A 60 -38.57 -23.82 -5.24
N PRO A 61 -39.36 -24.07 -6.29
CA PRO A 61 -40.63 -23.38 -6.50
C PRO A 61 -41.72 -23.99 -5.61
N PHE A 62 -42.34 -23.17 -4.76
CA PHE A 62 -43.49 -23.56 -3.93
C PHE A 62 -44.80 -23.15 -4.61
N HIS A 63 -45.78 -24.06 -4.69
CA HIS A 63 -47.06 -23.77 -5.33
C HIS A 63 -48.12 -23.27 -4.33
N THR A 64 -47.94 -23.49 -3.02
CA THR A 64 -48.82 -22.97 -1.97
C THR A 64 -48.07 -22.41 -0.76
N PRO A 65 -48.65 -21.42 -0.03
CA PRO A 65 -48.05 -20.91 1.22
C PRO A 65 -47.91 -21.94 2.34
N SER A 66 -48.70 -23.03 2.35
CA SER A 66 -48.60 -24.07 3.39
C SER A 66 -47.34 -24.93 3.25
N GLU A 67 -46.96 -25.27 2.01
CA GLU A 67 -45.73 -26.06 1.74
C GLU A 67 -44.48 -25.31 2.21
N ALA A 68 -44.38 -24.02 1.92
CA ALA A 68 -43.26 -23.18 2.36
C ALA A 68 -43.16 -23.12 3.90
N MET A 69 -44.30 -23.05 4.60
CA MET A 69 -44.33 -23.00 6.06
C MET A 69 -43.97 -24.35 6.71
N GLU A 70 -44.32 -25.47 6.09
CA GLU A 70 -43.95 -26.81 6.56
C GLU A 70 -42.45 -27.09 6.36
N VAL A 71 -41.88 -26.75 5.20
CA VAL A 71 -40.43 -26.87 4.92
C VAL A 71 -39.61 -25.96 5.84
N MET A 72 -40.08 -24.74 6.14
CA MET A 72 -39.42 -23.85 7.09
C MET A 72 -39.46 -24.42 8.52
N MET A 73 -40.57 -25.02 8.94
CA MET A 73 -40.67 -25.69 10.25
C MET A 73 -39.79 -26.95 10.34
N GLN A 74 -39.58 -27.68 9.24
CA GLN A 74 -38.60 -28.78 9.18
C GLN A 74 -37.17 -28.26 9.32
N HIS A 75 -36.79 -27.17 8.66
CA HIS A 75 -35.45 -26.56 8.81
C HIS A 75 -35.20 -26.03 10.22
N VAL A 76 -36.17 -25.39 10.86
CA VAL A 76 -36.05 -24.96 12.27
C VAL A 76 -35.88 -26.16 13.23
N ARG A 77 -36.50 -27.31 12.93
CA ARG A 77 -36.27 -28.56 13.68
C ARG A 77 -34.88 -29.15 13.40
N ALA A 78 -34.41 -29.12 12.15
CA ALA A 78 -33.07 -29.58 11.78
C ALA A 78 -31.95 -28.74 12.42
N ILE A 79 -32.10 -27.41 12.46
CA ILE A 79 -31.16 -26.49 13.13
C ILE A 79 -31.12 -26.77 14.64
N ARG A 80 -32.27 -27.03 15.28
CA ARG A 80 -32.33 -27.45 16.70
C ARG A 80 -31.68 -28.82 16.94
N ALA A 81 -31.76 -29.76 15.99
CA ALA A 81 -31.09 -31.04 16.08
C ALA A 81 -29.56 -30.91 15.89
N ALA A 82 -29.10 -30.13 14.91
CA ALA A 82 -27.68 -29.85 14.69
C ALA A 82 -27.02 -29.17 15.90
N ALA A 83 -27.70 -28.20 16.52
CA ALA A 83 -27.24 -27.55 17.75
C ALA A 83 -27.12 -28.53 18.94
N ALA A 84 -27.94 -29.58 18.99
CA ALA A 84 -27.85 -30.62 20.02
C ALA A 84 -26.70 -31.62 19.77
N VAL A 85 -26.38 -31.91 18.50
CA VAL A 85 -25.25 -32.80 18.13
C VAL A 85 -23.90 -32.13 18.40
N CYS A 86 -23.77 -30.83 18.13
CA CYS A 86 -22.53 -30.09 18.42
C CYS A 86 -22.19 -29.97 19.92
N LEU A 87 -23.12 -30.22 20.84
CA LEU A 87 -22.85 -30.19 22.28
C LEU A 87 -22.39 -31.53 22.88
N LEU A 88 -22.39 -32.64 22.11
CA LEU A 88 -22.07 -33.99 22.61
C LEU A 88 -20.81 -34.61 21.98
N GLY A 89 -20.13 -33.90 21.06
CA GLY A 89 -18.98 -34.42 20.30
C GLY A 89 -17.58 -34.22 20.92
N VAL A 90 -17.46 -33.71 22.15
CA VAL A 90 -16.15 -33.26 22.72
C VAL A 90 -15.40 -34.37 23.50
N LEU A 91 -15.86 -35.63 23.44
CA LEU A 91 -15.21 -36.77 24.11
C LEU A 91 -14.97 -37.94 23.16
N GLY A 92 -13.84 -37.91 22.45
CA GLY A 92 -13.36 -39.01 21.61
C GLY A 92 -12.23 -38.58 20.67
N GLY A 93 -10.98 -38.86 21.05
CA GLY A 93 -9.80 -38.44 20.27
C GLY A 93 -9.46 -39.37 19.10
N LEU A 94 -8.91 -38.79 18.03
CA LEU A 94 -8.12 -39.42 16.94
C LEU A 94 -7.24 -38.30 16.30
N PRO A 95 -6.20 -38.62 15.49
CA PRO A 95 -4.90 -37.94 15.59
C PRO A 95 -4.76 -36.62 14.83
N ALA A 96 -3.73 -35.87 15.23
CA ALA A 96 -3.34 -34.59 14.64
C ALA A 96 -3.08 -34.69 13.13
N ARG A 97 -3.70 -33.76 12.38
CA ARG A 97 -3.43 -33.54 10.96
C ARG A 97 -2.50 -32.33 10.87
N ALA A 98 -1.34 -32.48 10.24
CA ALA A 98 -0.36 -31.41 10.13
C ALA A 98 -0.95 -30.20 9.39
N VAL A 99 -0.93 -29.03 10.04
CA VAL A 99 -1.29 -27.75 9.43
C VAL A 99 -0.02 -27.16 8.82
N SER A 100 -0.07 -26.74 7.56
CA SER A 100 1.05 -26.07 6.88
C SER A 100 1.13 -24.61 7.31
N GLU A 101 2.21 -24.25 8.00
CA GLU A 101 2.46 -22.88 8.49
C GLU A 101 2.89 -21.91 7.38
N SER A 102 2.76 -20.61 7.67
CA SER A 102 3.05 -19.51 6.73
C SER A 102 4.56 -19.24 6.56
N PRO A 103 5.00 -18.60 5.45
CA PRO A 103 6.42 -18.60 5.07
C PRO A 103 7.39 -17.82 5.99
N SER A 104 6.90 -16.80 6.70
CA SER A 104 7.74 -15.73 7.32
C SER A 104 8.78 -16.14 8.37
N ALA A 105 8.85 -17.43 8.74
CA ALA A 105 9.76 -17.94 9.77
C ALA A 105 11.01 -18.67 9.23
N ARG A 106 11.08 -19.03 7.94
CA ARG A 106 12.18 -19.84 7.38
C ARG A 106 13.46 -19.05 7.06
N GLY A 107 14.13 -18.58 8.11
CA GLY A 107 15.48 -18.01 7.97
C GLY A 107 16.08 -17.35 9.21
N ARG A 108 15.37 -17.34 10.35
CA ARG A 108 15.83 -16.67 11.58
C ARG A 108 16.17 -17.68 12.66
N THR A 109 17.38 -17.58 13.22
CA THR A 109 17.77 -18.39 14.38
C THR A 109 17.09 -17.87 15.65
N TYR A 110 16.57 -18.82 16.42
CA TYR A 110 16.04 -18.62 17.76
C TYR A 110 16.78 -19.55 18.71
N PRO A 111 17.09 -19.12 19.95
CA PRO A 111 17.85 -19.94 20.89
C PRO A 111 17.15 -21.26 21.19
N GLY A 112 17.95 -22.30 21.43
CA GLY A 112 17.53 -23.59 21.99
C GLY A 112 17.18 -23.48 23.48
N THR A 113 17.02 -24.65 24.13
CA THR A 113 17.04 -24.74 25.60
C THR A 113 18.32 -24.10 26.16
N THR A 114 19.45 -24.29 25.47
CA THR A 114 20.68 -23.53 25.63
C THR A 114 20.84 -22.52 24.48
N TRP A 115 21.38 -21.33 24.76
CA TRP A 115 21.64 -20.35 23.70
C TRP A 115 22.94 -20.68 22.95
N GLU A 116 22.84 -20.98 21.64
CA GLU A 116 24.01 -21.18 20.77
C GLU A 116 24.89 -19.91 20.72
N THR A 117 26.20 -20.12 20.79
CA THR A 117 27.21 -19.06 20.75
C THR A 117 28.01 -19.13 19.44
N ARG A 118 28.37 -17.97 18.86
CA ARG A 118 29.26 -17.85 17.70
C ARG A 118 30.35 -16.82 17.94
N ALA A 119 31.45 -16.91 17.20
CA ALA A 119 32.48 -15.88 17.24
C ALA A 119 31.99 -14.59 16.55
N PRO A 120 32.41 -13.38 16.99
CA PRO A 120 31.96 -12.10 16.41
C PRO A 120 32.13 -12.03 14.89
N GLU A 121 33.23 -12.55 14.36
CA GLU A 121 33.58 -12.50 12.96
C GLU A 121 32.62 -13.35 12.11
N GLN A 122 32.11 -14.46 12.67
CA GLN A 122 31.15 -15.36 12.02
C GLN A 122 29.76 -14.72 11.84
N VAL A 123 29.49 -13.58 12.48
CA VAL A 123 28.27 -12.78 12.32
C VAL A 123 28.56 -11.38 11.74
N GLY A 124 29.78 -11.15 11.26
CA GLY A 124 30.22 -9.87 10.71
C GLY A 124 30.26 -8.75 11.76
N LEU A 125 30.83 -9.03 12.93
CA LEU A 125 31.16 -8.04 13.98
C LEU A 125 32.66 -7.95 14.20
N ASP A 126 33.17 -6.73 14.42
CA ASP A 126 34.53 -6.49 14.92
C ASP A 126 34.63 -6.90 16.42
N PRO A 127 35.46 -7.89 16.77
CA PRO A 127 35.59 -8.40 18.14
C PRO A 127 36.14 -7.35 19.12
N GLU A 128 37.04 -6.45 18.66
CA GLU A 128 37.65 -5.43 19.52
C GLU A 128 36.61 -4.40 19.98
N LYS A 129 35.61 -4.09 19.12
CA LYS A 129 34.53 -3.19 19.49
C LYS A 129 33.54 -3.84 20.46
N LEU A 130 33.33 -5.16 20.38
CA LEU A 130 32.51 -5.88 21.36
C LEU A 130 33.21 -5.94 22.72
N GLU A 131 34.51 -6.20 22.75
CA GLU A 131 35.32 -6.12 23.98
C GLU A 131 35.31 -4.69 24.55
N ALA A 132 35.43 -3.65 23.71
CA ALA A 132 35.31 -2.26 24.15
C ALA A 132 33.93 -1.94 24.76
N ILE A 133 32.83 -2.52 24.25
CA ILE A 133 31.50 -2.43 24.88
C ILE A 133 31.50 -3.13 26.24
N ALA A 134 32.04 -4.34 26.33
CA ALA A 134 32.11 -5.11 27.57
C ALA A 134 32.94 -4.40 28.65
N VAL A 135 34.06 -3.78 28.28
CA VAL A 135 34.91 -2.97 29.17
C VAL A 135 34.21 -1.66 29.58
N ALA A 136 33.56 -0.96 28.65
CA ALA A 136 32.86 0.30 28.95
C ALA A 136 31.65 0.10 29.88
N LEU A 137 30.91 -0.99 29.69
CA LEU A 137 29.77 -1.37 30.51
C LEU A 137 30.19 -2.04 31.83
N GLY A 138 31.17 -2.93 31.82
CA GLY A 138 31.50 -3.78 32.96
C GLY A 138 30.28 -4.57 33.48
N GLY A 139 30.32 -4.96 34.76
CA GLY A 139 29.25 -5.76 35.37
C GLY A 139 29.17 -7.16 34.75
N ARG A 140 27.98 -7.58 34.32
CA ARG A 140 27.78 -8.80 33.52
C ARG A 140 26.86 -8.52 32.34
N GLY A 141 27.09 -9.17 31.21
CA GLY A 141 26.26 -8.96 30.02
C GLY A 141 26.57 -9.89 28.86
N CYS A 142 25.75 -9.77 27.82
CA CYS A 142 25.92 -10.44 26.55
C CYS A 142 25.48 -9.56 25.38
N ILE A 143 26.00 -9.88 24.20
CA ILE A 143 25.59 -9.33 22.92
C ILE A 143 25.04 -10.48 22.08
N VAL A 144 23.90 -10.23 21.43
CA VAL A 144 23.21 -11.19 20.56
C VAL A 144 23.12 -10.59 19.16
N ARG A 145 23.47 -11.38 18.13
CA ARG A 145 23.27 -11.02 16.72
C ARG A 145 22.86 -12.23 15.89
N HIS A 146 21.96 -12.02 14.92
CA HIS A 146 21.44 -13.08 14.04
C HIS A 146 20.87 -14.30 14.80
N GLY A 147 20.46 -14.13 16.06
CA GLY A 147 19.94 -15.19 16.93
C GLY A 147 20.99 -15.95 17.74
N TYR A 148 22.27 -15.61 17.64
CA TYR A 148 23.37 -16.21 18.42
C TYR A 148 23.85 -15.26 19.51
N VAL A 149 24.29 -15.79 20.64
CA VAL A 149 25.16 -15.05 21.56
C VAL A 149 26.54 -14.93 20.90
N VAL A 150 27.10 -13.72 20.86
CA VAL A 150 28.32 -13.44 20.07
C VAL A 150 29.45 -12.84 20.90
N HIS A 151 29.12 -12.31 22.08
CA HIS A 151 30.09 -11.88 23.07
C HIS A 151 29.45 -11.91 24.47
N THR A 152 30.21 -12.24 25.51
CA THR A 152 29.74 -12.39 26.90
C THR A 152 30.80 -12.00 27.90
N TRP A 153 30.42 -11.29 28.97
CA TRP A 153 31.30 -10.97 30.08
C TRP A 153 30.58 -11.12 31.42
N GLY A 154 31.32 -11.53 32.46
CA GLY A 154 30.75 -11.85 33.78
C GLY A 154 29.85 -13.09 33.76
N ASP A 155 29.29 -13.42 34.93
CA ASP A 155 28.46 -14.61 35.13
C ASP A 155 27.13 -14.51 34.35
N GLN A 156 26.99 -15.34 33.31
CA GLN A 156 25.82 -15.36 32.42
C GLN A 156 24.57 -15.97 33.06
N ALA A 157 24.74 -16.88 34.03
CA ALA A 157 23.66 -17.58 34.70
C ALA A 157 23.13 -16.82 35.92
N GLN A 158 23.89 -15.84 36.44
CA GLN A 158 23.51 -15.09 37.63
C GLN A 158 22.20 -14.32 37.45
N ARG A 159 21.13 -14.87 38.03
CA ARG A 159 19.80 -14.24 38.08
C ARG A 159 19.82 -13.03 39.01
N GLY A 160 19.08 -11.98 38.66
CA GLY A 160 19.00 -10.74 39.43
C GLY A 160 17.80 -9.88 39.06
N ASP A 161 17.51 -8.90 39.93
CA ASP A 161 16.42 -7.93 39.77
C ASP A 161 16.71 -6.94 38.64
N TRP A 162 15.86 -6.93 37.61
CA TRP A 162 15.97 -6.05 36.46
C TRP A 162 15.41 -4.64 36.69
N MET A 163 14.93 -4.33 37.90
CA MET A 163 14.52 -2.98 38.31
C MET A 163 13.49 -2.39 37.32
N SER A 164 13.68 -1.15 36.85
CA SER A 164 12.76 -0.52 35.88
C SER A 164 12.77 -1.17 34.49
N SER A 165 13.81 -1.93 34.11
CA SER A 165 13.81 -2.69 32.85
C SER A 165 12.85 -3.89 32.86
N SER A 166 12.25 -4.22 34.01
CA SER A 166 11.11 -5.15 34.06
C SER A 166 9.81 -4.57 33.48
N LYS A 167 9.66 -3.24 33.38
CA LYS A 167 8.36 -2.60 33.03
C LYS A 167 7.80 -3.00 31.65
N PRO A 168 8.61 -3.09 30.57
CA PRO A 168 8.17 -3.64 29.27
C PRO A 168 7.46 -4.99 29.30
N LEU A 169 7.74 -5.82 30.31
CA LEU A 169 7.05 -7.09 30.50
C LEU A 169 5.55 -6.88 30.75
N LEU A 170 5.16 -5.82 31.47
CA LEU A 170 3.76 -5.50 31.74
C LEU A 170 3.01 -5.17 30.44
N SER A 171 3.61 -4.36 29.56
CA SER A 171 3.06 -4.10 28.21
C SER A 171 3.01 -5.36 27.33
N THR A 172 3.99 -6.24 27.45
CA THR A 172 3.98 -7.54 26.75
C THR A 172 2.81 -8.41 27.23
N LEU A 173 2.59 -8.49 28.54
CA LEU A 173 1.50 -9.25 29.16
C LEU A 173 0.12 -8.62 28.94
N LEU A 174 0.04 -7.29 28.81
CA LEU A 174 -1.19 -6.61 28.36
C LEU A 174 -1.56 -7.04 26.94
N PHE A 175 -0.60 -7.16 26.03
CA PHE A 175 -0.88 -7.61 24.65
C PHE A 175 -1.33 -9.06 24.61
N PHE A 176 -0.75 -9.94 25.43
CA PHE A 176 -1.29 -11.29 25.65
C PHE A 176 -2.71 -11.27 26.24
N ALA A 177 -2.99 -10.40 27.22
CA ALA A 177 -4.34 -10.26 27.78
C ALA A 177 -5.38 -9.78 26.74
N ILE A 178 -4.96 -8.94 25.79
CA ILE A 178 -5.81 -8.50 24.68
C ILE A 178 -6.04 -9.64 23.68
N GLN A 179 -4.99 -10.38 23.30
CA GLN A 179 -5.08 -11.56 22.44
C GLN A 179 -5.95 -12.67 23.06
N GLU A 180 -5.90 -12.86 24.37
CA GLU A 180 -6.74 -13.79 25.13
C GLU A 180 -8.18 -13.28 25.36
N GLY A 181 -8.53 -12.08 24.87
CA GLY A 181 -9.86 -11.48 25.05
C GLY A 181 -10.19 -11.04 26.48
N LYS A 182 -9.21 -11.04 27.40
CA LYS A 182 -9.35 -10.61 28.81
C LYS A 182 -9.38 -9.09 28.95
N VAL A 183 -8.83 -8.38 27.96
CA VAL A 183 -8.84 -6.91 27.86
C VAL A 183 -9.27 -6.54 26.43
N PRO A 184 -10.28 -5.66 26.21
CA PRO A 184 -10.78 -5.40 24.86
C PRO A 184 -9.81 -4.55 24.01
N SER A 185 -9.06 -3.63 24.61
CA SER A 185 -7.98 -2.87 23.97
C SER A 185 -7.09 -2.18 25.02
N VAL A 186 -6.01 -1.54 24.57
CA VAL A 186 -5.18 -0.65 25.41
C VAL A 186 -5.98 0.51 26.02
N ASP A 187 -7.12 0.88 25.43
CA ASP A 187 -7.99 1.97 25.90
C ASP A 187 -9.04 1.50 26.93
N ALA A 188 -8.99 0.23 27.34
CA ALA A 188 -9.85 -0.27 28.41
C ALA A 188 -9.61 0.51 29.71
N ARG A 189 -10.69 1.03 30.32
CA ARG A 189 -10.63 1.86 31.52
C ARG A 189 -10.24 1.03 32.75
N ILE A 190 -9.33 1.55 33.56
CA ILE A 190 -8.83 0.90 34.78
C ILE A 190 -9.95 0.76 35.83
N LYS A 191 -10.87 1.72 35.90
CA LYS A 191 -12.06 1.66 36.77
C LYS A 191 -12.92 0.41 36.53
N SER A 192 -13.01 -0.07 35.28
CA SER A 192 -13.77 -1.27 34.91
C SER A 192 -13.24 -2.56 35.54
N TYR A 193 -12.03 -2.56 36.08
CA TYR A 193 -11.40 -3.69 36.78
C TYR A 193 -11.57 -3.62 38.31
N GLY A 194 -12.47 -2.76 38.79
CA GLY A 194 -12.92 -2.71 40.19
C GLY A 194 -12.00 -1.90 41.12
N TRP A 195 -11.37 -0.84 40.60
CA TRP A 195 -10.64 0.14 41.40
C TRP A 195 -11.55 1.32 41.73
N ASP A 196 -11.53 1.76 42.99
CA ASP A 196 -12.29 2.93 43.46
C ASP A 196 -11.55 4.22 43.10
N LEU A 197 -11.49 4.51 41.80
CA LEU A 197 -10.86 5.71 41.26
C LEU A 197 -11.76 6.93 41.48
N GLY A 198 -11.19 7.96 42.11
CA GLY A 198 -11.83 9.27 42.23
C GLY A 198 -12.07 9.93 40.86
N VAL A 199 -12.86 11.01 40.86
CA VAL A 199 -13.34 11.66 39.62
C VAL A 199 -12.22 11.99 38.63
N LYS A 200 -11.07 12.50 39.12
CA LYS A 200 -9.85 12.79 38.35
C LYS A 200 -9.31 11.58 37.56
N ASP A 201 -9.40 10.39 38.13
CA ASP A 201 -8.75 9.19 37.60
C ASP A 201 -9.74 8.25 36.87
N GLU A 202 -11.03 8.59 36.80
CA GLU A 202 -12.08 7.76 36.19
C GLU A 202 -11.87 7.49 34.68
N SER A 203 -11.21 8.40 33.97
CA SER A 203 -10.90 8.28 32.54
C SER A 203 -9.63 7.43 32.25
N MET A 204 -8.90 7.01 33.28
CA MET A 204 -7.61 6.31 33.15
C MET A 204 -7.75 4.96 32.43
N THR A 205 -6.78 4.64 31.57
CA THR A 205 -6.74 3.43 30.73
C THR A 205 -5.39 2.71 30.85
N PHE A 206 -5.27 1.50 30.31
CA PHE A 206 -3.97 0.83 30.22
C PHE A 206 -2.97 1.61 29.36
N HIS A 207 -3.40 2.26 28.28
CA HIS A 207 -2.58 3.17 27.48
C HIS A 207 -1.97 4.28 28.35
N HIS A 208 -2.78 4.92 29.20
CA HIS A 208 -2.30 5.97 30.10
C HIS A 208 -1.25 5.46 31.11
N LEU A 209 -1.44 4.25 31.65
CA LEU A 209 -0.49 3.62 32.58
C LEU A 209 0.82 3.18 31.89
N ALA A 210 0.73 2.52 30.74
CA ALA A 210 1.89 2.01 29.99
C ALA A 210 2.78 3.14 29.44
N ASN A 211 2.20 4.32 29.21
CA ASN A 211 2.88 5.49 28.67
C ASN A 211 3.25 6.54 29.73
N MET A 212 3.11 6.27 31.03
CA MET A 212 3.51 7.18 32.13
C MET A 212 2.84 8.58 32.05
N ILE A 213 1.61 8.62 31.57
CA ILE A 213 0.78 9.83 31.41
C ILE A 213 -0.55 9.69 32.15
N SER A 214 -0.62 8.81 33.16
CA SER A 214 -1.87 8.51 33.87
C SER A 214 -2.31 9.56 34.86
N GLY A 215 -1.43 10.44 35.31
CA GLY A 215 -1.73 11.36 36.41
C GLY A 215 -1.94 10.66 37.77
N TYR A 216 -1.81 9.34 37.89
CA TYR A 216 -2.03 8.66 39.18
C TYR A 216 -1.03 9.14 40.24
N ALA A 217 -1.52 9.50 41.42
CA ALA A 217 -0.75 10.16 42.49
C ALA A 217 -0.06 11.49 42.11
N ARG A 218 -0.48 12.11 40.99
CA ARG A 218 -0.12 13.46 40.53
C ARG A 218 -1.39 14.33 40.44
N PRO A 219 -1.27 15.67 40.45
CA PRO A 219 -2.44 16.56 40.41
C PRO A 219 -3.14 16.61 39.05
N GLU A 220 -2.49 16.17 37.97
CA GLU A 220 -3.07 16.20 36.62
C GLU A 220 -4.04 15.04 36.33
N GLU A 221 -4.98 15.29 35.41
CA GLU A 221 -5.87 14.28 34.81
C GLU A 221 -5.08 13.31 33.89
N PRO A 222 -5.58 12.09 33.63
CA PRO A 222 -5.02 11.19 32.64
C PRO A 222 -4.84 11.85 31.26
N GLY A 223 -3.64 11.71 30.69
CA GLY A 223 -3.24 12.28 29.41
C GLY A 223 -2.71 13.71 29.46
N ALA A 224 -2.87 14.45 30.57
CA ALA A 224 -2.57 15.89 30.61
C ALA A 224 -1.09 16.24 30.88
N ALA A 225 -0.30 15.36 31.52
CA ALA A 225 1.12 15.58 31.77
C ALA A 225 1.92 14.27 31.80
N TRP A 226 3.22 14.37 31.51
CA TRP A 226 4.20 13.30 31.68
C TRP A 226 4.78 13.29 33.10
N ALA A 227 4.84 12.10 33.72
CA ALA A 227 5.56 11.85 34.96
C ALA A 227 6.09 10.42 34.95
N TYR A 228 7.40 10.21 35.09
CA TYR A 228 7.93 8.85 35.15
C TYR A 228 7.60 8.24 36.54
N ASN A 229 6.56 7.41 36.59
CA ASN A 229 5.72 7.23 37.77
C ASN A 229 5.61 5.76 38.20
N ASP A 230 6.25 5.41 39.33
CA ASP A 230 6.27 4.04 39.83
C ASP A 230 5.02 3.65 40.64
N TYR A 231 4.16 4.60 41.03
CA TYR A 231 2.84 4.33 41.60
C TYR A 231 1.85 3.91 40.52
N ALA A 232 1.85 4.59 39.37
CA ALA A 232 1.09 4.20 38.19
C ALA A 232 1.47 2.80 37.69
N ILE A 233 2.76 2.48 37.64
CA ILE A 233 3.22 1.12 37.29
C ILE A 233 2.81 0.08 38.32
N ASN A 234 2.73 0.45 39.61
CA ASN A 234 2.20 -0.45 40.62
C ASN A 234 0.70 -0.71 40.42
N LEU A 235 -0.11 0.31 40.12
CA LEU A 235 -1.51 0.14 39.74
C LEU A 235 -1.66 -0.74 38.49
N TYR A 236 -0.79 -0.55 37.49
CA TYR A 236 -0.76 -1.34 36.26
C TYR A 236 -0.53 -2.82 36.52
N ARG A 237 0.51 -3.18 37.28
CA ARG A 237 0.80 -4.58 37.58
C ARG A 237 -0.29 -5.24 38.43
N LEU A 238 -0.85 -4.54 39.42
CA LEU A 238 -1.93 -5.08 40.27
C LEU A 238 -3.22 -5.28 39.46
N THR A 239 -3.51 -4.37 38.52
CA THR A 239 -4.64 -4.55 37.59
C THR A 239 -4.42 -5.77 36.68
N LEU A 240 -3.23 -5.91 36.08
CA LEU A 240 -2.92 -7.07 35.22
C LEU A 240 -2.96 -8.39 36.01
N PHE A 241 -2.16 -8.53 37.06
CA PHE A 241 -2.04 -9.81 37.77
C PHE A 241 -3.28 -10.15 38.61
N ASP A 242 -3.79 -9.20 39.40
CA ASP A 242 -4.82 -9.50 40.41
C ASP A 242 -6.26 -9.40 39.87
N ARG A 243 -6.50 -8.63 38.80
CA ARG A 243 -7.85 -8.38 38.25
C ARG A 243 -8.08 -8.99 36.88
N VAL A 244 -7.11 -8.89 35.96
CA VAL A 244 -7.21 -9.41 34.58
C VAL A 244 -6.84 -10.89 34.51
N PHE A 245 -5.66 -11.27 34.99
CA PHE A 245 -5.20 -12.66 34.97
C PHE A 245 -5.66 -13.48 36.18
N GLN A 246 -5.82 -12.85 37.35
CA GLN A 246 -6.18 -13.47 38.63
C GLN A 246 -5.21 -14.60 39.03
N GLN A 247 -3.93 -14.42 38.71
CA GLN A 247 -2.84 -15.41 38.85
C GLN A 247 -1.53 -14.72 39.23
N GLY A 248 -0.61 -15.48 39.86
CA GLY A 248 0.68 -14.95 40.29
C GLY A 248 1.60 -14.61 39.11
N PRO A 249 2.52 -13.63 39.22
CA PRO A 249 3.33 -13.16 38.09
C PRO A 249 4.23 -14.25 37.48
N THR A 250 4.73 -15.18 38.29
CA THR A 250 5.50 -16.35 37.81
C THR A 250 4.67 -17.28 36.93
N GLU A 251 3.42 -17.55 37.33
CA GLU A 251 2.47 -18.39 36.58
C GLU A 251 2.06 -17.69 35.28
N VAL A 252 1.66 -16.42 35.37
CA VAL A 252 1.24 -15.62 34.22
C VAL A 252 2.34 -15.52 33.17
N ALA A 253 3.58 -15.19 33.56
CA ALA A 253 4.66 -15.00 32.59
C ALA A 253 5.20 -16.31 32.00
N ASN A 254 5.40 -17.35 32.82
CA ASN A 254 5.97 -18.63 32.35
C ASN A 254 4.93 -19.56 31.70
N ALA A 255 3.67 -19.15 31.59
CA ALA A 255 2.64 -19.91 30.88
C ALA A 255 3.10 -20.25 29.45
N PRO A 256 2.97 -21.52 28.99
CA PRO A 256 3.44 -21.95 27.67
C PRO A 256 2.84 -21.12 26.53
N GLU A 257 1.56 -20.75 26.62
CA GLU A 257 0.86 -19.92 25.64
C GLU A 257 1.31 -18.44 25.61
N ARG A 258 2.23 -18.04 26.50
CA ARG A 258 2.83 -16.70 26.57
C ARG A 258 4.34 -16.75 26.38
N LEU A 259 5.11 -16.39 27.42
CA LEU A 259 6.57 -16.30 27.34
C LEU A 259 7.26 -17.63 27.71
N GLY A 260 6.53 -18.62 28.25
CA GLY A 260 7.09 -19.96 28.52
C GLY A 260 7.72 -20.61 27.28
N SER A 261 7.15 -20.37 26.09
CA SER A 261 7.69 -20.82 24.80
C SER A 261 9.06 -20.23 24.42
N LEU A 262 9.55 -19.19 25.11
CA LEU A 262 10.88 -18.61 24.86
C LEU A 262 12.04 -19.48 25.40
N GLN A 263 11.74 -20.56 26.14
CA GLN A 263 12.71 -21.52 26.67
C GLN A 263 13.86 -20.87 27.44
N PHE A 264 13.49 -20.19 28.53
CA PHE A 264 14.44 -19.60 29.48
C PHE A 264 15.32 -20.67 30.13
N GLU A 265 16.63 -20.41 30.16
CA GLU A 265 17.67 -21.39 30.51
C GLU A 265 17.98 -21.42 32.01
N ASP A 266 17.87 -20.26 32.67
CA ASP A 266 17.95 -20.10 34.13
C ASP A 266 16.56 -19.83 34.74
N GLY A 267 15.55 -19.59 33.89
CA GLY A 267 14.14 -19.39 34.23
C GLY A 267 13.79 -17.97 34.66
N LEU A 268 12.55 -17.54 34.41
CA LEU A 268 12.02 -16.29 34.95
C LEU A 268 11.35 -16.50 36.31
N SER A 269 11.63 -15.62 37.26
CA SER A 269 10.88 -15.52 38.51
C SER A 269 10.69 -14.05 38.89
N PHE A 270 10.02 -13.79 40.01
CA PHE A 270 9.65 -12.44 40.41
C PHE A 270 9.90 -12.24 41.90
N ASN A 271 10.29 -11.03 42.30
CA ASN A 271 10.31 -10.64 43.72
C ASN A 271 8.92 -10.21 44.20
N ASP A 272 8.80 -9.90 45.49
CA ASP A 272 7.55 -9.51 46.16
C ASP A 272 6.86 -8.27 45.54
N ARG A 273 7.58 -7.47 44.73
CA ARG A 273 7.04 -6.34 43.96
C ARG A 273 6.66 -6.70 42.52
N ALA A 274 6.62 -7.98 42.18
CA ALA A 274 6.48 -8.50 40.81
C ALA A 274 7.47 -7.87 39.80
N ARG A 275 8.69 -7.53 40.25
CA ARG A 275 9.80 -7.17 39.34
C ARG A 275 10.54 -8.42 38.91
N LEU A 276 10.98 -8.45 37.66
CA LEU A 276 11.54 -9.62 37.02
C LEU A 276 12.92 -9.96 37.59
N ILE A 277 13.07 -11.21 38.02
CA ILE A 277 14.32 -11.85 38.38
C ILE A 277 14.71 -12.80 37.25
N ALA A 278 15.75 -12.44 36.49
CA ALA A 278 16.24 -13.20 35.33
C ALA A 278 17.76 -13.09 35.20
N SER A 279 18.38 -14.03 34.48
CA SER A 279 19.79 -13.92 34.06
C SER A 279 19.95 -12.97 32.88
N VAL A 280 21.18 -12.64 32.48
CA VAL A 280 21.42 -11.74 31.33
C VAL A 280 21.00 -12.39 30.01
N ARG A 281 21.24 -13.69 29.85
CA ARG A 281 20.77 -14.46 28.69
C ARG A 281 19.25 -14.62 28.66
N ASP A 282 18.58 -14.82 29.78
CA ASP A 282 17.11 -14.91 29.78
C ASP A 282 16.42 -13.55 29.56
N PHE A 283 17.02 -12.46 30.04
CA PHE A 283 16.56 -11.12 29.68
C PHE A 283 16.82 -10.80 28.19
N ALA A 284 17.92 -11.30 27.62
CA ALA A 284 18.18 -11.21 26.19
C ALA A 284 17.14 -11.99 25.35
N ARG A 285 16.56 -13.09 25.85
CA ARG A 285 15.46 -13.81 25.17
C ARG A 285 14.23 -12.92 25.01
N LEU A 286 13.86 -12.16 26.06
CA LEU A 286 12.78 -11.17 26.01
C LEU A 286 13.08 -10.02 25.04
N CYS A 287 14.32 -9.51 25.02
CA CYS A 287 14.72 -8.47 24.08
C CYS A 287 14.75 -8.97 22.62
N TRP A 288 15.19 -10.21 22.39
CA TRP A 288 15.17 -10.86 21.08
C TRP A 288 13.73 -11.08 20.58
N PHE A 289 12.81 -11.50 21.46
CA PHE A 289 11.39 -11.61 21.15
C PHE A 289 10.77 -10.28 20.67
N TRP A 290 11.07 -9.17 21.35
CA TRP A 290 10.65 -7.83 20.91
C TRP A 290 11.30 -7.40 19.60
N ARG A 291 12.60 -7.63 19.43
CA ARG A 291 13.32 -7.39 18.17
C ARG A 291 12.69 -8.17 17.00
N ASN A 292 12.15 -9.35 17.26
CA ASN A 292 11.51 -10.25 16.29
C ASN A 292 10.00 -10.03 16.15
N LYS A 293 9.45 -8.95 16.71
CA LYS A 293 8.03 -8.59 16.61
C LYS A 293 7.08 -9.74 16.97
N GLY A 294 7.37 -10.44 18.07
CA GLY A 294 6.52 -11.50 18.61
C GLY A 294 6.65 -12.86 17.93
N GLN A 295 7.48 -12.97 16.89
CA GLN A 295 7.77 -14.24 16.22
C GLN A 295 8.80 -15.06 17.01
N TRP A 296 8.57 -16.37 17.08
CA TRP A 296 9.47 -17.32 17.74
C TRP A 296 9.37 -18.72 17.12
N ARG A 297 10.45 -19.21 16.50
CA ARG A 297 10.60 -20.60 16.01
C ARG A 297 9.55 -21.12 15.00
N GLY A 298 8.85 -20.26 14.29
CA GLY A 298 7.70 -20.66 13.42
C GLY A 298 6.39 -20.08 13.91
N GLU A 299 6.27 -19.90 15.22
CA GLU A 299 5.05 -19.49 15.89
C GLU A 299 5.00 -17.96 16.08
N SER A 300 3.83 -17.37 15.80
CA SER A 300 3.54 -15.97 16.10
C SER A 300 2.89 -15.85 17.48
N LEU A 301 3.68 -15.86 18.55
CA LEU A 301 3.16 -15.79 19.94
C LEU A 301 2.40 -14.48 20.21
N LEU A 302 2.83 -13.37 19.61
CA LEU A 302 2.08 -12.12 19.50
C LEU A 302 2.12 -11.61 18.04
N PRO A 303 0.99 -11.19 17.44
CA PRO A 303 0.93 -10.59 16.12
C PRO A 303 1.88 -9.41 15.95
N VAL A 304 2.53 -9.37 14.78
CA VAL A 304 3.44 -8.29 14.34
C VAL A 304 2.80 -6.89 14.51
N ALA A 305 1.49 -6.78 14.28
CA ALA A 305 0.72 -5.55 14.43
C ALA A 305 0.81 -4.90 15.83
N PHE A 306 0.97 -5.66 16.92
CA PHE A 306 1.21 -5.08 18.24
C PHE A 306 2.51 -4.28 18.27
N PHE A 307 3.56 -4.79 17.61
CA PHE A 307 4.87 -4.14 17.58
C PHE A 307 4.87 -2.94 16.62
N ASP A 308 4.23 -3.03 15.46
CA ASP A 308 4.13 -1.89 14.52
C ASP A 308 3.29 -0.72 15.07
N ASN A 309 2.27 -1.04 15.88
CA ASN A 309 1.45 -0.04 16.54
C ASN A 309 2.10 0.56 17.80
N TYR A 310 2.82 -0.25 18.58
CA TYR A 310 3.20 0.14 19.94
C TYR A 310 4.72 0.19 20.23
N CYS A 311 5.58 -0.37 19.38
CA CYS A 311 7.04 -0.27 19.48
C CYS A 311 7.57 1.04 18.84
N LYS A 312 6.98 2.17 19.23
CA LYS A 312 7.34 3.54 18.81
C LYS A 312 6.94 4.54 19.90
N PRO A 313 7.46 5.79 19.92
CA PRO A 313 7.00 6.81 20.85
C PRO A 313 5.47 7.00 20.79
N GLN A 314 4.84 7.05 21.96
CA GLN A 314 3.39 7.24 22.14
C GLN A 314 3.08 8.52 22.93
N VAL A 315 4.04 9.04 23.68
CA VAL A 315 3.89 10.28 24.44
C VAL A 315 4.10 11.45 23.51
N CYS A 316 3.08 12.31 23.35
CA CYS A 316 3.14 13.52 22.55
C CYS A 316 4.38 14.37 22.88
N LYS A 317 5.08 14.89 21.87
CA LYS A 317 6.34 15.62 22.04
C LYS A 317 6.18 16.88 22.89
N ASP A 318 5.06 17.58 22.77
CA ASP A 318 4.82 18.85 23.46
C ASP A 318 4.14 18.70 24.83
N LEU A 319 3.94 17.46 25.29
CA LEU A 319 3.29 17.21 26.58
C LEU A 319 4.11 17.81 27.75
N PRO A 320 3.50 18.59 28.66
CA PRO A 320 4.21 19.18 29.78
C PRO A 320 4.66 18.10 30.77
N HIS A 321 5.69 18.43 31.56
CA HIS A 321 6.08 17.63 32.73
C HIS A 321 5.10 17.93 33.89
N THR A 322 4.80 16.95 34.73
CA THR A 322 3.92 17.14 35.90
C THR A 322 4.37 18.29 36.80
N THR A 323 3.40 19.00 37.35
CA THR A 323 3.60 20.06 38.33
C THR A 323 4.19 19.47 39.61
N LYS A 324 5.11 20.17 40.27
CA LYS A 324 5.67 19.73 41.57
C LYS A 324 4.57 19.69 42.64
N ALA A 325 4.16 18.49 43.02
CA ALA A 325 3.22 18.21 44.09
C ALA A 325 3.68 17.01 44.93
N PRO A 326 3.23 16.89 46.20
CA PRO A 326 3.35 15.65 46.97
C PRO A 326 2.67 14.47 46.26
N THR A 327 3.16 13.25 46.51
CA THR A 327 2.58 12.01 46.02
C THR A 327 1.26 11.70 46.73
N ASP A 328 0.16 11.60 45.98
CA ASP A 328 -1.20 11.32 46.50
C ASP A 328 -1.66 9.89 46.14
N ASP A 329 -1.17 8.90 46.90
CA ASP A 329 -1.54 7.49 46.70
C ASP A 329 -2.91 7.16 47.32
N SER A 330 -3.97 7.67 46.70
CA SER A 330 -5.36 7.56 47.16
C SER A 330 -5.84 6.11 47.36
N LEU A 331 -5.39 5.17 46.52
CA LEU A 331 -5.69 3.74 46.65
C LEU A 331 -4.81 3.01 47.69
N LYS A 332 -3.79 3.67 48.25
CA LYS A 332 -2.81 3.11 49.21
C LYS A 332 -2.09 1.86 48.70
N ILE A 333 -1.86 1.77 47.40
CA ILE A 333 -1.23 0.61 46.75
C ILE A 333 0.30 0.59 46.92
N GLY A 334 0.92 1.74 47.20
CA GLY A 334 2.36 1.93 47.25
C GLY A 334 3.03 2.02 45.87
N THR A 335 4.37 1.97 45.88
CA THR A 335 5.22 2.14 44.70
C THR A 335 5.83 0.84 44.20
N TYR A 336 6.06 0.75 42.88
CA TYR A 336 6.85 -0.30 42.26
C TYR A 336 8.34 -0.24 42.65
N GLY A 337 8.84 0.96 43.01
CA GLY A 337 10.14 1.12 43.65
C GLY A 337 10.70 2.54 43.75
N GLY A 338 10.27 3.46 42.89
CA GLY A 338 10.59 4.90 42.91
C GLY A 338 9.47 5.78 43.46
N ASP A 339 9.33 6.98 42.93
CA ASP A 339 8.29 7.96 43.31
C ASP A 339 7.23 8.14 42.18
N SER A 340 6.25 9.03 42.39
CA SER A 340 5.23 9.39 41.39
C SER A 340 5.76 10.29 40.27
N ASP A 341 6.90 10.96 40.48
CA ASP A 341 7.67 11.68 39.45
C ASP A 341 9.18 11.50 39.73
N HIS A 342 9.82 10.59 39.01
CA HIS A 342 11.13 10.05 39.41
C HIS A 342 12.15 9.97 38.26
N PHE A 343 13.42 10.26 38.60
CA PHE A 343 14.64 10.04 37.80
C PHE A 343 14.79 10.86 36.50
N THR A 344 13.72 11.19 35.78
CA THR A 344 13.83 11.82 34.46
C THR A 344 12.60 12.66 34.06
N ARG A 345 12.86 13.86 33.52
CA ARG A 345 11.88 14.71 32.81
C ARG A 345 11.73 14.36 31.32
N TYR A 346 12.67 13.58 30.80
CA TYR A 346 12.69 13.11 29.43
C TYR A 346 11.67 11.99 29.27
N GLY A 347 10.96 11.96 28.13
CA GLY A 347 9.88 11.02 27.87
C GLY A 347 8.96 11.47 26.72
N PRO A 348 8.43 12.71 26.75
CA PRO A 348 7.69 13.31 25.63
C PRO A 348 8.49 13.27 24.32
N GLY A 349 7.93 12.60 23.31
CA GLY A 349 8.54 12.32 22.00
C GLY A 349 9.46 11.09 21.95
N ILE A 350 9.83 10.47 23.08
CA ILE A 350 10.84 9.38 23.14
C ILE A 350 10.44 8.17 23.99
N TYR A 351 9.21 8.10 24.50
CA TYR A 351 8.73 6.99 25.34
C TYR A 351 7.43 6.38 24.81
N GLY A 352 7.25 5.09 25.01
CA GLY A 352 6.05 4.34 24.60
C GLY A 352 6.04 2.90 25.14
N TYR A 353 4.91 2.45 25.68
CA TYR A 353 4.70 1.10 26.23
C TYR A 353 5.87 0.55 27.06
N ASN A 354 6.36 1.41 27.95
CA ASN A 354 7.48 1.22 28.86
C ASN A 354 8.91 1.17 28.25
N PHE A 355 9.09 1.42 26.95
CA PHE A 355 10.39 1.55 26.28
C PHE A 355 10.81 3.00 26.03
N TRP A 356 12.12 3.20 25.91
CA TRP A 356 12.78 4.43 25.45
C TRP A 356 13.21 4.30 23.99
N PHE A 357 13.03 5.32 23.16
CA PHE A 357 13.26 5.26 21.70
C PHE A 357 14.29 6.29 21.22
N ASN A 358 14.97 5.97 20.13
CA ASN A 358 15.91 6.87 19.46
C ASN A 358 15.22 7.91 18.56
N ALA A 359 14.39 8.75 19.17
CA ALA A 359 13.63 9.80 18.51
C ALA A 359 14.06 11.20 19.00
N THR A 360 13.46 12.27 18.46
CA THR A 360 13.66 13.63 18.98
C THR A 360 12.62 13.96 20.04
N GLY A 361 13.06 14.34 21.25
CA GLY A 361 12.20 14.63 22.38
C GLY A 361 11.94 16.13 22.56
N ARG A 362 11.03 16.47 23.47
CA ARG A 362 10.75 17.87 23.87
C ARG A 362 12.00 18.67 24.23
N ASP A 363 12.88 18.00 24.97
CA ASP A 363 14.04 18.62 25.62
C ASP A 363 15.33 18.55 24.75
N HIS A 364 15.23 17.96 23.55
CA HIS A 364 16.29 17.84 22.54
C HIS A 364 15.64 17.77 21.13
N PRO A 365 14.97 18.84 20.68
CA PRO A 365 14.09 18.78 19.50
C PRO A 365 14.83 18.49 18.19
N ASP A 366 16.12 18.85 18.11
CA ASP A 366 16.96 18.83 16.91
C ASP A 366 17.92 17.63 16.83
N GLN A 367 17.96 16.78 17.86
CA GLN A 367 18.88 15.64 17.97
C GLN A 367 18.17 14.38 18.46
N LEU A 368 18.59 13.20 17.96
CA LEU A 368 18.08 11.92 18.45
C LEU A 368 18.54 11.65 19.90
N THR A 369 17.81 10.82 20.64
CA THR A 369 18.15 10.42 22.02
C THR A 369 19.59 9.90 22.14
N TRP A 370 20.03 9.10 21.18
CA TRP A 370 21.41 8.61 21.01
C TRP A 370 21.83 8.92 19.57
N PRO A 371 22.47 10.08 19.30
CA PRO A 371 22.78 10.54 17.95
C PRO A 371 23.63 9.58 17.10
N GLU A 372 24.44 8.73 17.74
CA GLU A 372 25.31 7.75 17.08
C GLU A 372 24.65 6.36 16.93
N ALA A 373 23.39 6.22 17.34
CA ALA A 373 22.60 4.99 17.18
C ALA A 373 21.69 5.06 15.95
N PRO A 374 21.33 3.93 15.33
CA PRO A 374 20.27 3.87 14.32
C PRO A 374 18.94 4.43 14.85
N ARG A 375 18.14 5.06 13.98
CA ARG A 375 16.87 5.69 14.37
C ARG A 375 15.83 4.69 14.91
N ASP A 376 15.92 3.42 14.52
CA ASP A 376 15.06 2.34 15.01
C ASP A 376 15.55 1.70 16.32
N ALA A 377 16.64 2.21 16.92
CA ALA A 377 17.12 1.72 18.22
C ALA A 377 16.17 2.11 19.37
N PHE A 378 16.01 1.18 20.31
CA PHE A 378 15.23 1.40 21.53
C PHE A 378 15.83 0.67 22.73
N MET A 379 15.51 1.11 23.94
CA MET A 379 16.11 0.63 25.18
C MET A 379 15.09 0.34 26.28
N THR A 380 15.46 -0.63 27.12
CA THR A 380 14.97 -0.75 28.50
C THR A 380 16.02 -0.13 29.42
N VAL A 381 15.61 0.70 30.39
CA VAL A 381 16.54 1.35 31.33
C VAL A 381 16.15 1.03 32.77
N GLY A 382 17.06 0.35 33.49
CA GLY A 382 16.89 -0.06 34.88
C GLY A 382 17.93 0.57 35.81
N ALA A 383 17.47 0.97 37.00
CA ALA A 383 18.31 1.52 38.05
C ALA A 383 19.47 0.58 38.40
N GLY A 384 20.62 1.14 38.80
CA GLY A 384 21.81 0.37 39.11
C GLY A 384 22.44 -0.35 37.92
N GLY A 385 22.14 0.07 36.68
CA GLY A 385 22.83 -0.42 35.49
C GLY A 385 22.25 -1.70 34.90
N ASN A 386 20.96 -1.96 35.08
CA ASN A 386 20.29 -3.16 34.56
C ASN A 386 19.47 -2.76 33.34
N SER A 387 20.09 -2.73 32.17
CA SER A 387 19.53 -2.13 30.96
C SER A 387 19.82 -3.00 29.73
N ALA A 388 19.03 -2.78 28.67
CA ALA A 388 19.26 -3.42 27.39
C ALA A 388 18.99 -2.45 26.24
N ALA A 389 19.81 -2.56 25.18
CA ALA A 389 19.62 -1.90 23.91
C ALA A 389 19.21 -2.91 22.83
N ILE A 390 18.23 -2.54 22.02
CA ILE A 390 17.76 -3.28 20.85
C ILE A 390 18.00 -2.39 19.63
N LEU A 391 18.74 -2.91 18.64
CA LEU A 391 19.10 -2.20 17.40
C LEU A 391 18.64 -3.06 16.20
N PRO A 392 17.35 -2.99 15.79
CA PRO A 392 16.76 -3.94 14.85
C PRO A 392 17.41 -3.90 13.45
N SER A 393 17.84 -2.73 12.99
CA SER A 393 18.57 -2.50 11.73
C SER A 393 19.95 -3.14 11.68
N LEU A 394 20.64 -3.28 12.82
CA LEU A 394 21.93 -3.98 12.96
C LEU A 394 21.77 -5.47 13.31
N ASP A 395 20.53 -5.94 13.44
CA ASP A 395 20.14 -7.25 13.94
C ASP A 395 20.74 -7.60 15.31
N LEU A 396 20.90 -6.59 16.18
CA LEU A 396 21.74 -6.63 17.37
C LEU A 396 20.93 -6.34 18.64
N VAL A 397 21.23 -7.05 19.72
CA VAL A 397 20.75 -6.77 21.08
C VAL A 397 21.95 -6.76 22.04
N ILE A 398 22.02 -5.78 22.93
CA ILE A 398 23.05 -5.65 23.96
C ILE A 398 22.35 -5.66 25.32
N VAL A 399 22.67 -6.61 26.19
CA VAL A 399 22.05 -6.75 27.52
C VAL A 399 23.14 -6.73 28.58
N ALA A 400 23.02 -5.85 29.58
CA ALA A 400 23.97 -5.83 30.69
C ALA A 400 23.29 -5.46 32.02
N ALA A 401 23.68 -6.18 33.07
CA ALA A 401 23.22 -6.04 34.44
C ALA A 401 24.36 -5.59 35.36
N ARG A 402 24.04 -4.71 36.32
CA ARG A 402 25.01 -4.00 37.17
C ARG A 402 26.13 -3.29 36.37
N ALA A 403 25.77 -2.77 35.20
CA ALA A 403 26.69 -2.17 34.24
C ALA A 403 26.65 -0.63 34.23
N ASN A 404 27.76 0.00 33.87
CA ASN A 404 27.89 1.44 33.71
C ASN A 404 27.24 1.92 32.41
N TRP A 405 25.90 1.96 32.37
CA TRP A 405 25.16 2.62 31.29
C TRP A 405 25.14 4.16 31.42
N GLY A 406 25.61 4.71 32.53
CA GLY A 406 25.44 6.13 32.88
C GLY A 406 23.98 6.51 33.17
N ASN A 407 23.77 7.80 33.43
CA ASN A 407 22.42 8.37 33.52
C ASN A 407 21.90 8.71 32.10
N PRO A 408 20.58 8.62 31.82
CA PRO A 408 20.00 9.10 30.59
C PRO A 408 20.32 10.59 30.36
N LYS A 409 20.94 10.85 29.21
CA LYS A 409 21.19 12.20 28.71
C LYS A 409 20.86 12.24 27.21
N PRO A 410 19.57 12.34 26.85
CA PRO A 410 19.17 12.37 25.45
C PRO A 410 19.86 13.50 24.67
N GLY A 411 20.38 13.20 23.48
CA GLY A 411 21.16 14.13 22.65
C GLY A 411 22.63 14.32 23.05
N ASP A 412 23.06 13.90 24.25
CA ASP A 412 24.47 14.00 24.66
C ASP A 412 25.30 12.89 23.98
N GLU A 413 26.02 13.27 22.91
CA GLU A 413 26.94 12.39 22.19
C GLU A 413 28.00 11.75 23.11
N THR A 414 28.40 12.44 24.18
CA THR A 414 29.41 11.97 25.15
C THR A 414 28.83 11.03 26.21
N SER A 415 27.51 10.85 26.26
CA SER A 415 26.86 9.97 27.23
C SER A 415 27.28 8.51 27.02
N THR A 416 27.41 7.75 28.12
CA THR A 416 27.86 6.36 28.07
C THR A 416 26.92 5.47 27.25
N MET A 417 25.60 5.73 27.30
CA MET A 417 24.63 5.07 26.42
C MET A 417 24.96 5.32 24.95
N ASN A 418 25.17 6.57 24.54
CA ASN A 418 25.48 6.90 23.15
C ASN A 418 26.85 6.35 22.70
N GLN A 419 27.87 6.39 23.56
CA GLN A 419 29.19 5.81 23.26
C GLN A 419 29.13 4.28 23.08
N VAL A 420 28.31 3.58 23.86
CA VAL A 420 28.05 2.13 23.67
C VAL A 420 27.32 1.87 22.35
N MET A 421 26.33 2.70 21.98
CA MET A 421 25.66 2.61 20.67
C MET A 421 26.63 2.87 19.51
N LYS A 422 27.52 3.87 19.65
CA LYS A 422 28.58 4.18 18.67
C LYS A 422 29.52 3.01 18.46
N LEU A 423 29.97 2.37 19.55
CA LEU A 423 30.78 1.15 19.48
C LEU A 423 30.01 -0.01 18.84
N ALA A 424 28.70 -0.12 19.06
CA ALA A 424 27.86 -1.16 18.45
C ALA A 424 27.67 -0.96 16.94
N VAL A 425 27.51 0.28 16.49
CA VAL A 425 27.51 0.66 15.06
C VAL A 425 28.88 0.38 14.44
N ALA A 426 29.98 0.78 15.11
CA ALA A 426 31.33 0.48 14.65
C ALA A 426 31.60 -1.03 14.56
N ALA A 427 31.15 -1.80 15.56
CA ALA A 427 31.24 -3.27 15.54
C ALA A 427 30.51 -3.86 14.33
N ALA A 428 29.31 -3.35 14.02
CA ALA A 428 28.49 -3.77 12.88
C ALA A 428 29.01 -3.29 11.51
N ALA A 429 29.92 -2.33 11.47
CA ALA A 429 30.58 -1.85 10.25
C ALA A 429 31.80 -2.71 9.85
N GLY A 430 32.40 -3.44 10.81
CA GLY A 430 33.64 -4.19 10.62
C GLY A 430 34.90 -3.32 10.80
N PRO A 431 36.10 -3.94 10.81
CA PRO A 431 37.35 -3.22 10.99
C PRO A 431 37.61 -2.25 9.82
N PRO A 432 38.19 -1.05 10.07
CA PRO A 432 38.54 -0.10 9.02
C PRO A 432 39.63 -0.67 8.09
N GLU A 433 39.58 -0.30 6.81
CA GLU A 433 40.48 -0.82 5.77
C GLU A 433 41.97 -0.69 6.12
N GLY A 434 42.62 -1.82 6.40
CA GLY A 434 44.05 -1.91 6.66
C GLY A 434 44.51 -3.35 6.76
N GLN A 435 45.31 -3.81 5.78
CA GLN A 435 45.89 -5.17 5.67
C GLN A 435 44.96 -6.31 5.21
N ALA A 436 44.28 -6.11 4.08
CA ALA A 436 44.04 -7.20 3.11
C ALA A 436 44.24 -6.67 1.68
N GLY A 437 44.66 -7.55 0.76
CA GLY A 437 45.23 -7.18 -0.54
C GLY A 437 44.38 -6.26 -1.43
N THR A 438 45.09 -5.48 -2.25
CA THR A 438 44.53 -4.62 -3.30
C THR A 438 43.63 -5.37 -4.28
N ALA A 439 42.33 -5.11 -4.23
CA ALA A 439 41.37 -5.35 -5.31
C ALA A 439 40.57 -4.06 -5.55
N SER A 440 40.21 -3.79 -6.80
CA SER A 440 39.64 -2.51 -7.22
C SER A 440 38.22 -2.24 -6.69
N LYS A 441 37.77 -0.98 -6.80
CA LYS A 441 36.40 -0.55 -6.45
C LYS A 441 35.36 -1.44 -7.14
N ALA A 442 34.66 -2.26 -6.36
CA ALA A 442 33.83 -3.37 -6.86
C ALA A 442 32.39 -2.99 -7.27
N TYR A 443 32.08 -1.69 -7.38
CA TYR A 443 30.83 -1.17 -7.92
C TYR A 443 31.03 0.25 -8.44
N THR A 444 30.10 0.72 -9.27
CA THR A 444 30.02 2.12 -9.73
C THR A 444 28.64 2.72 -9.42
N ILE A 445 28.57 4.05 -9.36
CA ILE A 445 27.33 4.80 -9.18
C ILE A 445 27.24 5.84 -10.30
N ALA A 446 26.16 5.81 -11.05
CA ALA A 446 25.85 6.73 -12.15
C ALA A 446 24.47 7.38 -11.97
N GLY A 447 24.13 8.33 -12.85
CA GLY A 447 22.92 9.14 -12.74
C GLY A 447 23.13 10.42 -11.91
N GLU A 448 22.18 11.35 -12.02
CA GLU A 448 22.18 12.55 -11.19
C GLU A 448 21.72 12.19 -9.78
N ARG A 449 22.60 12.41 -8.78
CA ARG A 449 22.30 12.09 -7.39
C ARG A 449 21.44 13.18 -6.76
N ARG A 450 20.15 13.20 -7.12
CA ARG A 450 19.14 14.16 -6.66
C ARG A 450 17.85 13.43 -6.29
N LYS A 451 17.10 13.96 -5.31
CA LYS A 451 15.75 13.47 -4.99
C LYS A 451 14.93 13.36 -6.28
N TRP A 452 14.27 12.22 -6.49
CA TRP A 452 13.51 11.83 -7.69
C TRP A 452 14.27 11.52 -8.99
N HIS A 453 15.61 11.63 -9.02
CA HIS A 453 16.41 11.27 -10.20
C HIS A 453 16.95 9.84 -10.03
N THR A 454 16.90 9.03 -11.09
CA THR A 454 17.42 7.66 -11.08
C THR A 454 18.92 7.65 -10.76
N VAL A 455 19.29 6.92 -9.72
CA VAL A 455 20.66 6.55 -9.37
C VAL A 455 20.87 5.08 -9.78
N THR A 456 21.84 4.84 -10.65
CA THR A 456 22.16 3.50 -11.16
C THR A 456 23.37 2.96 -10.44
N LEU A 457 23.26 1.76 -9.85
CA LEU A 457 24.36 1.02 -9.24
C LEU A 457 24.70 -0.17 -10.13
N ASP A 458 25.95 -0.23 -10.59
CA ASP A 458 26.49 -1.38 -11.34
C ASP A 458 27.54 -2.10 -10.51
N PHE A 459 27.37 -3.42 -10.38
CA PHE A 459 28.29 -4.32 -9.68
C PHE A 459 28.98 -5.24 -10.69
N GLY A 460 30.28 -5.49 -10.47
CA GLY A 460 31.00 -6.55 -11.18
C GLY A 460 30.73 -7.90 -10.52
N GLY A 461 30.09 -8.81 -11.25
CA GLY A 461 29.73 -10.15 -10.80
C GLY A 461 30.20 -11.25 -11.75
N PRO A 462 29.58 -12.44 -11.70
CA PRO A 462 29.86 -13.52 -12.64
C PRO A 462 29.61 -13.08 -14.09
N GLU A 463 30.58 -13.37 -14.96
CA GLU A 463 30.44 -13.26 -16.42
C GLU A 463 29.45 -14.31 -16.92
N THR A 464 28.47 -13.88 -17.71
CA THR A 464 27.43 -14.75 -18.29
C THR A 464 26.86 -14.12 -19.56
N HIS A 465 25.86 -14.74 -20.17
CA HIS A 465 25.17 -14.24 -21.36
C HIS A 465 23.68 -14.55 -21.31
N GLU A 466 22.87 -13.78 -22.04
CA GLU A 466 21.41 -13.76 -21.94
C GLU A 466 20.71 -15.06 -22.35
N THR A 467 21.41 -16.01 -22.99
CA THR A 467 20.90 -17.36 -23.30
C THR A 467 21.58 -18.48 -22.50
N ALA A 468 22.29 -18.14 -21.41
CA ALA A 468 22.92 -19.14 -20.54
C ALA A 468 21.87 -19.83 -19.66
N THR A 469 21.91 -21.17 -19.56
CA THR A 469 20.90 -21.97 -18.85
C THR A 469 21.37 -22.57 -17.53
N ASP A 470 22.67 -22.73 -17.31
CA ASP A 470 23.23 -23.25 -16.04
C ASP A 470 24.46 -22.42 -15.60
N PRO A 471 24.31 -21.51 -14.63
CA PRO A 471 23.04 -20.96 -14.12
C PRO A 471 22.39 -19.97 -15.09
N ASN A 472 21.04 -19.91 -15.12
CA ASN A 472 20.31 -18.86 -15.83
C ASN A 472 20.52 -17.47 -15.16
N PRO A 473 20.92 -16.42 -15.91
CA PRO A 473 21.27 -15.12 -15.34
C PRO A 473 20.07 -14.34 -14.75
N PHE A 474 18.85 -14.63 -15.20
CA PHE A 474 17.62 -13.97 -14.75
C PHE A 474 16.92 -14.77 -13.66
N LEU A 475 16.99 -16.11 -13.72
CA LEU A 475 16.24 -17.02 -12.84
C LEU A 475 17.07 -17.57 -11.66
N ASP A 476 18.32 -17.95 -11.90
CA ASP A 476 19.18 -18.65 -10.93
C ASP A 476 20.17 -17.74 -10.20
N TYR A 477 20.12 -16.43 -10.50
CA TYR A 477 20.74 -15.39 -9.68
C TYR A 477 19.70 -14.38 -9.21
N ARG A 478 19.89 -13.84 -8.00
CA ARG A 478 19.07 -12.75 -7.45
C ARG A 478 19.94 -11.67 -6.85
N LEU A 479 19.88 -10.48 -7.45
CA LEU A 479 20.37 -9.24 -6.85
C LEU A 479 19.21 -8.53 -6.15
N GLN A 480 19.31 -8.31 -4.84
CA GLN A 480 18.52 -7.31 -4.11
C GLN A 480 19.46 -6.29 -3.48
N VAL A 481 19.14 -5.00 -3.55
CA VAL A 481 19.91 -3.96 -2.84
C VAL A 481 19.01 -3.21 -1.88
N ARG A 482 19.32 -3.31 -0.59
CA ARG A 482 18.65 -2.55 0.46
C ARG A 482 19.29 -1.18 0.58
N PHE A 483 18.58 -0.15 0.16
CA PHE A 483 18.93 1.26 0.42
C PHE A 483 18.33 1.70 1.75
N THR A 484 19.06 2.54 2.49
CA THR A 484 18.60 3.19 3.73
C THR A 484 18.90 4.69 3.64
N GLY A 485 17.84 5.49 3.73
CA GLY A 485 17.90 6.94 3.59
C GLY A 485 18.08 7.69 4.91
N PRO A 486 18.26 9.02 4.85
CA PRO A 486 18.65 9.84 5.98
C PRO A 486 17.53 10.00 7.04
N GLY A 487 16.28 9.73 6.68
CA GLY A 487 15.16 9.66 7.63
C GLY A 487 14.97 8.28 8.27
N GLY A 488 15.79 7.29 7.90
CA GLY A 488 15.63 5.88 8.27
C GLY A 488 14.65 5.10 7.38
N GLN A 489 14.15 5.70 6.29
CA GLN A 489 13.34 4.98 5.29
C GLN A 489 14.21 3.94 4.56
N THR A 490 13.60 2.84 4.11
CA THR A 490 14.33 1.76 3.43
C THR A 490 13.60 1.24 2.20
N TYR A 491 14.37 0.97 1.16
CA TYR A 491 13.90 0.36 -0.10
C TYR A 491 14.68 -0.93 -0.35
N ASN A 492 14.00 -2.03 -0.66
CA ASN A 492 14.64 -3.31 -1.01
C ASN A 492 14.50 -3.54 -2.52
N VAL A 493 15.38 -2.93 -3.31
CA VAL A 493 15.20 -2.81 -4.75
C VAL A 493 15.74 -4.05 -5.47
N PRO A 494 14.95 -4.71 -6.33
CA PRO A 494 15.44 -5.80 -7.16
C PRO A 494 16.39 -5.27 -8.25
N GLY A 495 17.49 -5.99 -8.44
CA GLY A 495 18.42 -5.81 -9.55
C GLY A 495 18.29 -6.92 -10.60
N PHE A 496 18.95 -6.72 -11.73
CA PHE A 496 18.86 -7.54 -12.92
C PHE A 496 20.23 -7.74 -13.60
N PHE A 497 20.33 -8.76 -14.45
CA PHE A 497 21.48 -8.95 -15.32
C PHE A 497 21.47 -7.94 -16.48
N ALA A 498 22.57 -7.20 -16.64
CA ALA A 498 22.70 -6.10 -17.60
C ALA A 498 23.80 -6.32 -18.66
N GLY A 499 24.37 -7.53 -18.75
CA GLY A 499 25.39 -7.86 -19.75
C GLY A 499 26.67 -7.05 -19.56
N ASP A 500 27.05 -6.24 -20.55
CA ASP A 500 28.17 -5.30 -20.47
C ASP A 500 27.78 -3.92 -19.87
N GLY A 501 26.51 -3.75 -19.48
CA GLY A 501 25.94 -2.50 -18.98
C GLY A 501 25.56 -1.48 -20.07
N LYS A 502 25.78 -1.80 -21.36
CA LYS A 502 25.55 -0.93 -22.54
C LYS A 502 24.58 -1.55 -23.56
N GLY A 503 23.88 -2.60 -23.17
CA GLY A 503 22.90 -3.29 -24.03
C GLY A 503 23.50 -4.39 -24.92
N ASN A 504 24.69 -4.92 -24.61
CA ASN A 504 25.12 -6.21 -25.16
C ASN A 504 24.81 -7.32 -24.16
N GLY A 505 24.16 -8.40 -24.61
CA GLY A 505 23.71 -9.52 -23.78
C GLY A 505 24.76 -10.47 -23.24
N GLN A 506 26.03 -10.06 -23.21
CA GLN A 506 27.13 -10.82 -22.61
C GLN A 506 27.99 -9.88 -21.77
N GLY A 507 28.34 -10.32 -20.56
CA GLY A 507 29.23 -9.60 -19.65
C GLY A 507 29.01 -10.01 -18.19
N GLY A 508 29.67 -9.30 -17.27
CA GLY A 508 29.55 -9.48 -15.82
C GLY A 508 28.88 -8.32 -15.07
N VAL A 509 28.09 -7.46 -15.74
CA VAL A 509 27.43 -6.30 -15.09
C VAL A 509 26.06 -6.69 -14.51
N TRP A 510 25.90 -6.44 -13.22
CA TRP A 510 24.66 -6.62 -12.47
C TRP A 510 24.17 -5.26 -11.96
N ARG A 511 22.96 -4.87 -12.34
CA ARG A 511 22.48 -3.49 -12.23
C ARG A 511 21.29 -3.35 -11.29
N VAL A 512 21.22 -2.20 -10.62
CA VAL A 512 20.02 -1.71 -9.90
C VAL A 512 19.75 -0.27 -10.29
N HIS A 513 18.49 0.05 -10.59
CA HIS A 513 18.01 1.42 -10.70
C HIS A 513 17.24 1.81 -9.44
N PHE A 514 17.69 2.86 -8.76
CA PHE A 514 17.09 3.35 -7.52
C PHE A 514 16.76 4.84 -7.58
N THR A 515 15.52 5.20 -7.23
CA THR A 515 15.05 6.59 -7.22
C THR A 515 14.88 7.07 -5.78
N PRO A 516 15.81 7.87 -5.23
CA PRO A 516 15.80 8.30 -3.84
C PRO A 516 14.69 9.34 -3.57
N ASP A 517 14.01 9.17 -2.44
CA ASP A 517 12.85 9.97 -2.04
C ASP A 517 13.15 11.09 -1.02
N ALA A 518 14.42 11.29 -0.70
CA ALA A 518 14.90 12.34 0.19
C ALA A 518 16.32 12.77 -0.20
N ALA A 519 16.63 14.04 0.05
CA ALA A 519 18.01 14.54 0.03
C ALA A 519 18.74 14.17 1.33
N GLY A 520 20.07 14.04 1.25
CA GLY A 520 20.93 13.63 2.37
C GLY A 520 21.80 12.43 2.03
N GLU A 521 22.29 11.73 3.05
CA GLU A 521 23.16 10.57 2.91
C GLU A 521 22.32 9.28 2.77
N TRP A 522 22.61 8.51 1.73
CA TRP A 522 21.97 7.22 1.45
C TRP A 522 23.02 6.12 1.49
N SER A 523 22.83 5.16 2.38
CA SER A 523 23.63 3.93 2.44
C SER A 523 22.93 2.79 1.70
N PHE A 524 23.70 1.80 1.25
CA PHE A 524 23.15 0.58 0.65
C PHE A 524 23.89 -0.69 1.11
N ALA A 525 23.20 -1.82 1.04
CA ALA A 525 23.76 -3.16 1.19
C ALA A 525 23.19 -4.09 0.12
N ALA A 526 24.06 -4.71 -0.66
CA ALA A 526 23.70 -5.69 -1.69
C ALA A 526 23.60 -7.11 -1.10
N SER A 527 22.61 -7.86 -1.56
CA SER A 527 22.46 -9.30 -1.41
C SER A 527 22.48 -9.90 -2.82
N PHE A 528 23.48 -10.72 -3.11
CA PHE A 528 23.64 -11.37 -4.41
C PHE A 528 23.71 -12.88 -4.21
N ARG A 529 22.66 -13.57 -4.66
CA ARG A 529 22.40 -14.98 -4.36
C ARG A 529 22.37 -15.82 -5.63
N ARG A 530 22.79 -17.08 -5.52
CA ARG A 530 22.70 -18.10 -6.57
C ARG A 530 21.90 -19.30 -6.09
N GLY A 531 21.11 -19.91 -6.96
CA GLY A 531 20.43 -21.17 -6.69
C GLY A 531 19.20 -21.36 -7.58
N PRO A 532 18.67 -22.59 -7.70
CA PRO A 532 17.56 -22.89 -8.59
C PRO A 532 16.36 -21.96 -8.35
N SER A 533 15.96 -21.21 -9.37
CA SER A 533 14.84 -20.26 -9.31
C SER A 533 14.91 -19.23 -8.17
N VAL A 534 16.11 -18.89 -7.70
CA VAL A 534 16.28 -17.97 -6.56
C VAL A 534 15.72 -16.57 -6.82
N ALA A 535 15.67 -16.12 -8.09
CA ALA A 535 15.17 -14.81 -8.47
C ALA A 535 13.72 -14.55 -8.02
N VAL A 536 12.83 -15.53 -8.23
CA VAL A 536 11.40 -15.44 -7.94
C VAL A 536 11.04 -15.73 -6.49
N SER A 537 12.01 -16.14 -5.67
CA SER A 537 11.77 -16.37 -4.25
C SER A 537 11.63 -15.04 -3.51
N LEU A 538 10.59 -14.92 -2.67
CA LEU A 538 10.45 -13.83 -1.70
C LEU A 538 11.33 -14.03 -0.45
N GLU A 539 11.86 -15.24 -0.23
CA GLU A 539 12.67 -15.55 0.95
C GLU A 539 14.04 -14.88 0.86
N ALA A 540 14.32 -13.93 1.75
CA ALA A 540 15.51 -13.06 1.68
C ALA A 540 16.85 -13.81 1.70
N GLN A 541 16.88 -15.04 2.23
CA GLN A 541 18.08 -15.89 2.30
C GLN A 541 18.03 -17.13 1.40
N ALA A 542 17.08 -17.21 0.45
CA ALA A 542 17.11 -18.24 -0.59
C ALA A 542 18.42 -18.20 -1.39
N GLY A 543 18.90 -19.40 -1.77
CA GLY A 543 20.16 -19.61 -2.46
C GLY A 543 21.41 -19.44 -1.58
N GLU A 544 22.57 -19.64 -2.17
CA GLU A 544 23.88 -19.38 -1.57
C GLU A 544 24.35 -17.93 -1.86
N PRO A 545 25.01 -17.23 -0.91
CA PRO A 545 25.66 -15.95 -1.17
C PRO A 545 26.85 -16.14 -2.13
N VAL A 546 27.00 -15.25 -3.11
CA VAL A 546 28.05 -15.36 -4.13
C VAL A 546 28.60 -13.98 -4.56
N ALA A 547 29.80 -13.96 -5.13
CA ALA A 547 30.48 -12.79 -5.69
C ALA A 547 30.52 -11.56 -4.76
N PHE A 548 29.58 -10.62 -4.92
CA PHE A 548 29.53 -9.35 -4.19
C PHE A 548 28.39 -9.29 -3.14
N ASP A 549 27.86 -10.43 -2.70
CA ASP A 549 26.95 -10.50 -1.55
C ASP A 549 27.55 -9.78 -0.32
N GLY A 550 26.72 -9.03 0.41
CA GLY A 550 27.14 -8.23 1.55
C GLY A 550 27.88 -6.93 1.19
N ARG A 551 28.11 -6.62 -0.10
CA ARG A 551 28.75 -5.36 -0.52
C ARG A 551 27.95 -4.15 -0.03
N ARG A 552 28.63 -3.23 0.65
CA ARG A 552 28.05 -1.98 1.16
C ARG A 552 28.70 -0.77 0.49
N GLY A 553 28.02 0.36 0.59
CA GLY A 553 28.52 1.68 0.21
C GLY A 553 27.52 2.76 0.58
N SER A 554 27.86 4.02 0.28
CA SER A 554 26.91 5.13 0.39
C SER A 554 27.15 6.20 -0.68
N PHE A 555 26.17 7.08 -0.83
CA PHE A 555 26.24 8.27 -1.69
C PHE A 555 25.34 9.37 -1.14
N ARG A 556 25.71 10.62 -1.41
CA ARG A 556 24.89 11.78 -1.05
C ARG A 556 23.96 12.15 -2.21
N VAL A 557 22.71 12.44 -1.87
CA VAL A 557 21.63 12.90 -2.74
C VAL A 557 21.33 14.37 -2.45
N ALA A 558 21.22 15.18 -3.51
CA ALA A 558 20.89 16.60 -3.45
C ALA A 558 19.37 16.85 -3.34
N GLU A 559 19.01 18.07 -2.92
CA GLU A 559 17.63 18.56 -2.89
C GLU A 559 16.94 18.50 -4.25
N ARG A 560 15.63 18.27 -4.23
CA ARG A 560 14.78 18.27 -5.43
C ARG A 560 14.99 19.56 -6.23
N ASP A 561 15.05 19.41 -7.55
CA ASP A 561 14.99 20.52 -8.49
C ASP A 561 13.54 20.64 -8.97
N ASP A 562 12.87 21.75 -8.64
CA ASP A 562 11.48 21.98 -9.04
C ASP A 562 11.33 22.45 -10.49
N GLN A 563 12.44 22.78 -11.17
CA GLN A 563 12.51 23.07 -12.60
C GLN A 563 12.88 21.83 -13.44
N ALA A 564 13.13 20.68 -12.81
CA ALA A 564 13.49 19.46 -13.50
C ALA A 564 12.40 18.99 -14.50
N PRO A 565 12.80 18.33 -15.61
CA PRO A 565 11.86 17.98 -16.68
C PRO A 565 10.86 16.89 -16.26
N GLY A 566 9.63 17.00 -16.76
CA GLY A 566 8.58 16.00 -16.59
C GLY A 566 8.23 15.74 -15.13
N PHE A 567 8.33 14.48 -14.69
CA PHE A 567 8.00 14.09 -13.31
C PHE A 567 9.16 14.18 -12.32
N LEU A 568 10.39 14.45 -12.77
CA LEU A 568 11.55 14.61 -11.88
C LEU A 568 11.36 15.76 -10.86
N ARG A 569 10.65 16.82 -11.25
CA ARG A 569 10.26 17.93 -10.36
C ARG A 569 9.16 17.60 -9.35
N TRP A 570 8.41 16.51 -9.52
CA TRP A 570 7.22 16.19 -8.73
C TRP A 570 7.35 14.90 -7.91
N GLY A 571 8.23 13.99 -8.32
CA GLY A 571 8.43 12.70 -7.67
C GLY A 571 7.37 11.68 -8.04
N ARG A 572 7.18 10.70 -7.15
CA ARG A 572 6.32 9.54 -7.42
C ARG A 572 4.85 9.92 -7.57
N LEU A 573 4.15 9.30 -8.52
CA LEU A 573 2.69 9.32 -8.65
C LEU A 573 2.08 8.24 -7.75
N GLU A 574 1.24 8.64 -6.80
CA GLU A 574 0.82 7.79 -5.68
C GLU A 574 -0.70 7.84 -5.47
N TYR A 575 -1.25 6.78 -4.89
CA TYR A 575 -2.64 6.76 -4.42
C TYR A 575 -2.79 7.65 -3.18
N ALA A 576 -3.67 8.65 -3.27
CA ALA A 576 -3.79 9.72 -2.28
C ALA A 576 -4.87 9.49 -1.19
N GLY A 577 -5.49 8.31 -1.13
CA GLY A 577 -6.62 8.04 -0.22
C GLY A 577 -7.98 8.52 -0.72
N ASN A 578 -8.08 8.98 -1.98
CA ASN A 578 -9.29 9.55 -2.56
C ASN A 578 -9.44 9.14 -4.05
N HIS A 579 -10.40 9.75 -4.76
CA HIS A 579 -10.72 9.45 -6.15
C HIS A 579 -9.69 9.97 -7.20
N TYR A 580 -8.51 10.42 -6.78
CA TYR A 580 -7.44 10.84 -7.68
C TYR A 580 -6.06 10.36 -7.20
N LEU A 581 -5.14 10.24 -8.15
CA LEU A 581 -3.73 10.05 -7.85
C LEU A 581 -3.08 11.41 -7.61
N LYS A 582 -1.97 11.43 -6.86
CA LYS A 582 -1.22 12.65 -6.56
C LYS A 582 0.26 12.41 -6.69
N PHE A 583 0.98 13.36 -7.26
CA PHE A 583 2.44 13.36 -7.17
C PHE A 583 2.89 13.73 -5.76
N ARG A 584 3.83 12.99 -5.16
CA ARG A 584 4.21 13.16 -3.74
C ARG A 584 4.55 14.61 -3.39
N ASP A 585 5.48 15.22 -4.12
CA ASP A 585 5.85 16.64 -3.97
C ASP A 585 5.18 17.57 -5.01
N GLY A 586 4.16 17.07 -5.73
CA GLY A 586 3.50 17.76 -6.84
C GLY A 586 1.97 17.85 -6.68
N PRO A 587 1.25 18.19 -7.76
CA PRO A 587 -0.21 18.34 -7.76
C PRO A 587 -0.94 16.99 -7.73
N TYR A 588 -2.26 17.05 -7.56
CA TYR A 588 -3.14 15.97 -7.98
C TYR A 588 -3.10 15.80 -9.51
N TRP A 589 -3.38 14.59 -9.97
CA TRP A 589 -3.25 14.20 -11.38
C TRP A 589 -4.55 13.57 -11.88
N ILE A 590 -4.88 13.87 -13.15
CA ILE A 590 -6.05 13.35 -13.85
C ILE A 590 -5.62 12.77 -15.20
N LYS A 591 -6.05 11.53 -15.49
CA LYS A 591 -5.73 10.80 -16.72
C LYS A 591 -6.38 11.43 -17.95
N GLY A 592 -5.58 11.60 -19.01
CA GLY A 592 -6.01 12.01 -20.35
C GLY A 592 -4.95 11.63 -21.37
N GLY A 593 -5.07 10.41 -21.89
CA GLY A 593 -4.10 9.80 -22.80
C GLY A 593 -4.72 8.78 -23.76
N THR A 594 -3.91 7.89 -24.30
CA THR A 594 -4.31 6.91 -25.33
C THR A 594 -4.07 5.49 -24.85
N ASP A 595 -5.03 4.59 -25.08
CA ASP A 595 -4.77 3.15 -24.96
C ASP A 595 -4.10 2.59 -26.23
N SER A 596 -4.44 3.18 -27.38
CA SER A 596 -4.06 2.70 -28.69
C SER A 596 -2.77 3.36 -29.19
N PRO A 597 -1.87 2.63 -29.87
CA PRO A 597 -1.87 1.18 -30.04
C PRO A 597 -1.38 0.48 -28.75
N GLU A 598 -2.03 -0.60 -28.33
CA GLU A 598 -1.57 -1.43 -27.21
C GLU A 598 -0.19 -2.06 -27.48
N ASP A 599 0.07 -2.45 -28.73
CA ASP A 599 1.35 -2.96 -29.21
C ASP A 599 2.31 -1.81 -29.60
N LEU A 600 2.29 -0.70 -28.84
CA LEU A 600 3.16 0.46 -28.99
C LEU A 600 4.64 0.09 -29.15
N LEU A 601 5.07 -0.95 -28.42
CA LEU A 601 6.44 -1.46 -28.39
C LEU A 601 6.82 -2.34 -29.59
N ALA A 602 5.90 -2.63 -30.52
CA ALA A 602 6.16 -3.34 -31.77
C ALA A 602 6.88 -2.43 -32.79
N TYR A 603 8.03 -1.86 -32.42
CA TYR A 603 8.77 -0.88 -33.20
C TYR A 603 9.98 -1.49 -33.93
N GLU A 604 10.12 -1.23 -35.23
CA GLU A 604 11.23 -1.77 -36.06
C GLU A 604 12.63 -1.30 -35.61
N GLY A 605 12.69 -0.19 -34.86
CA GLY A 605 13.95 0.35 -34.33
C GLY A 605 14.52 -0.45 -33.15
N PHE A 606 13.71 -1.29 -32.49
CA PHE A 606 14.16 -2.13 -31.39
C PHE A 606 14.87 -3.41 -31.87
N ALA A 607 15.74 -3.96 -31.01
CA ALA A 607 16.35 -5.26 -31.21
C ALA A 607 15.30 -6.38 -31.14
N ASN A 608 15.49 -7.44 -31.93
CA ASN A 608 14.67 -8.66 -31.92
C ASN A 608 13.14 -8.42 -31.92
N THR A 609 12.70 -7.43 -32.71
CA THR A 609 11.29 -7.07 -32.87
C THR A 609 10.89 -7.29 -34.34
N ARG A 610 9.75 -7.95 -34.57
CA ARG A 610 9.27 -8.39 -35.89
C ARG A 610 7.75 -8.35 -35.94
N SER A 611 7.19 -8.24 -37.15
CA SER A 611 5.74 -8.26 -37.35
C SER A 611 5.12 -9.57 -36.88
N GLY A 612 3.88 -9.51 -36.41
CA GLY A 612 3.05 -10.66 -36.11
C GLY A 612 2.38 -11.22 -37.37
N SER A 613 1.41 -12.11 -37.17
CA SER A 613 0.64 -12.71 -38.27
C SER A 613 -0.31 -11.72 -38.97
N ARG A 614 -0.81 -10.74 -38.21
CA ARG A 614 -1.83 -9.76 -38.65
C ARG A 614 -1.29 -8.34 -38.73
N PHE A 615 -0.58 -7.87 -37.70
CA PHE A 615 -0.12 -6.49 -37.58
C PHE A 615 1.39 -6.34 -37.84
N LYS A 616 1.76 -5.24 -38.49
CA LYS A 616 3.16 -4.95 -38.83
C LYS A 616 3.85 -4.19 -37.70
N VAL A 617 5.16 -4.39 -37.58
CA VAL A 617 5.97 -3.47 -36.77
C VAL A 617 5.85 -2.05 -37.31
N LYS A 618 5.75 -1.12 -36.36
CA LYS A 618 5.57 0.31 -36.57
C LYS A 618 6.90 0.95 -36.96
N THR A 619 6.81 2.02 -37.73
CA THR A 619 7.96 2.85 -38.13
C THR A 619 7.95 4.21 -37.43
N TYR A 620 6.77 4.68 -37.01
CA TYR A 620 6.52 6.06 -36.56
C TYR A 620 7.15 7.11 -37.52
N ALA A 621 7.18 6.82 -38.83
CA ALA A 621 7.88 7.63 -39.82
C ALA A 621 7.42 9.11 -39.81
N GLU A 622 6.12 9.34 -39.69
CA GLU A 622 5.51 10.68 -39.58
C GLU A 622 5.99 11.46 -38.36
N HIS A 623 6.55 10.81 -37.34
CA HIS A 623 7.05 11.41 -36.11
C HIS A 623 8.57 11.61 -36.07
N VAL A 624 9.34 11.14 -37.06
CA VAL A 624 10.79 11.40 -37.14
C VAL A 624 11.09 12.91 -37.16
N GLN A 625 10.18 13.73 -37.68
CA GLN A 625 10.26 15.20 -37.67
C GLN A 625 10.05 15.85 -36.29
N ASP A 626 9.47 15.14 -35.31
CA ASP A 626 9.29 15.67 -33.94
C ASP A 626 10.52 15.42 -33.05
N TRP A 627 11.46 14.56 -33.47
CA TRP A 627 12.74 14.34 -32.80
C TRP A 627 13.62 15.59 -32.92
N ARG A 628 14.25 16.02 -31.82
CA ARG A 628 15.05 17.24 -31.75
C ARG A 628 16.49 16.93 -31.35
N GLU A 629 17.40 17.83 -31.70
CA GLU A 629 18.79 17.72 -31.24
C GLU A 629 18.85 17.68 -29.71
N GLY A 630 19.54 16.68 -29.16
CA GLY A 630 19.63 16.41 -27.72
C GLY A 630 18.57 15.44 -27.17
N ASP A 631 17.54 15.09 -27.93
CA ASP A 631 16.69 13.94 -27.58
C ASP A 631 17.49 12.61 -27.75
N PRO A 632 17.16 11.54 -27.00
CA PRO A 632 17.86 10.27 -27.11
C PRO A 632 17.66 9.60 -28.48
N ASP A 633 18.62 8.76 -28.84
CA ASP A 633 18.64 7.96 -30.07
C ASP A 633 19.60 6.76 -29.88
N TRP A 634 19.49 5.75 -30.74
CA TRP A 634 20.39 4.59 -30.76
C TRP A 634 20.63 4.12 -32.20
N ASP A 635 21.71 3.36 -32.41
CA ASP A 635 22.05 2.72 -33.69
C ASP A 635 21.99 3.64 -34.93
N ASN A 636 22.36 4.92 -34.76
CA ASN A 636 22.39 5.96 -35.80
C ASN A 636 21.02 6.29 -36.43
N GLY A 637 20.02 6.64 -35.61
CA GLY A 637 18.72 7.11 -36.06
C GLY A 637 17.56 6.16 -35.77
N LYS A 638 17.82 4.96 -35.24
CA LYS A 638 16.79 3.94 -34.98
C LYS A 638 15.84 4.30 -33.84
N GLY A 639 16.16 5.28 -33.00
CA GLY A 639 15.24 5.75 -31.95
C GLY A 639 14.30 6.86 -32.38
N LYS A 640 14.58 7.54 -33.50
CA LYS A 640 13.99 8.85 -33.82
C LYS A 640 12.48 8.82 -34.02
N GLY A 641 11.94 7.78 -34.64
CA GLY A 641 10.49 7.66 -34.85
C GLY A 641 9.73 7.59 -33.53
N PHE A 642 10.12 6.67 -32.64
CA PHE A 642 9.47 6.48 -31.34
C PHE A 642 9.67 7.70 -30.41
N ILE A 643 10.90 8.19 -30.29
CA ILE A 643 11.22 9.35 -29.43
C ILE A 643 10.52 10.62 -29.94
N GLY A 644 10.39 10.76 -31.26
CA GLY A 644 9.56 11.79 -31.87
C GLY A 644 8.06 11.62 -31.57
N ALA A 645 7.53 10.41 -31.59
CA ALA A 645 6.12 10.17 -31.27
C ALA A 645 5.78 10.59 -29.83
N LEU A 646 6.65 10.26 -28.87
CA LEU A 646 6.54 10.74 -27.49
C LEU A 646 6.66 12.28 -27.38
N ASN A 647 7.54 12.90 -28.18
CA ASN A 647 7.62 14.37 -28.24
C ASN A 647 6.32 15.00 -28.76
N TYR A 648 5.69 14.39 -29.77
CA TYR A 648 4.43 14.88 -30.31
C TYR A 648 3.30 14.78 -29.27
N LEU A 649 3.10 13.59 -28.69
CA LEU A 649 2.09 13.36 -27.65
C LEU A 649 2.25 14.36 -26.49
N ALA A 650 3.47 14.53 -25.98
CA ALA A 650 3.75 15.50 -24.93
C ALA A 650 3.50 16.97 -25.36
N SER A 651 3.75 17.31 -26.63
CA SER A 651 3.43 18.66 -27.15
C SER A 651 1.92 18.93 -27.17
N GLN A 652 1.12 17.89 -27.39
CA GLN A 652 -0.35 17.92 -27.33
C GLN A 652 -0.90 17.71 -25.90
N GLN A 653 -0.04 17.72 -24.88
CA GLN A 653 -0.40 17.54 -23.46
C GLN A 653 -1.01 16.17 -23.10
N VAL A 654 -0.88 15.16 -23.96
CA VAL A 654 -1.15 13.76 -23.62
C VAL A 654 -0.23 13.36 -22.46
N ASN A 655 -0.81 12.88 -21.36
CA ASN A 655 -0.08 12.65 -20.11
C ASN A 655 0.08 11.18 -19.72
N LEU A 656 -0.37 10.24 -20.57
CA LEU A 656 -0.28 8.81 -20.34
C LEU A 656 -0.24 8.05 -21.67
N ILE A 657 0.47 6.92 -21.67
CA ILE A 657 0.40 5.87 -22.70
C ILE A 657 0.15 4.51 -22.04
N TYR A 658 -0.81 3.75 -22.57
CA TYR A 658 -0.98 2.31 -22.38
C TYR A 658 -0.02 1.55 -23.30
N PHE A 659 0.44 0.37 -22.87
CA PHE A 659 1.08 -0.59 -23.76
C PHE A 659 1.21 -1.98 -23.10
N LEU A 660 1.20 -3.00 -23.95
CA LEU A 660 1.59 -4.37 -23.63
C LEU A 660 3.12 -4.51 -23.77
N PRO A 661 3.87 -4.97 -22.75
CA PRO A 661 5.26 -5.40 -22.89
C PRO A 661 5.37 -6.88 -23.33
N MET A 662 4.24 -7.59 -23.46
CA MET A 662 4.18 -8.97 -23.96
C MET A 662 2.79 -9.27 -24.54
N ASN A 663 2.71 -9.54 -25.85
CA ASN A 663 1.49 -9.88 -26.60
C ASN A 663 1.63 -11.18 -27.44
N ILE A 664 2.53 -12.09 -27.05
CA ILE A 664 2.63 -13.43 -27.65
C ILE A 664 1.29 -14.15 -27.42
N GLY A 665 0.74 -14.81 -28.44
CA GLY A 665 -0.56 -15.48 -28.37
C GLY A 665 -1.76 -14.55 -28.22
N GLY A 666 -1.55 -13.22 -28.27
CA GLY A 666 -2.59 -12.20 -28.38
C GLY A 666 -2.89 -11.86 -29.84
N ASP A 667 -3.50 -10.70 -30.10
CA ASP A 667 -3.92 -10.25 -31.42
C ASP A 667 -2.77 -9.63 -32.24
N GLY A 668 -1.83 -8.96 -31.56
CA GLY A 668 -0.66 -8.30 -32.15
C GLY A 668 0.48 -9.26 -32.52
N MET A 669 0.78 -10.22 -31.64
CA MET A 669 1.81 -11.26 -31.82
C MET A 669 3.19 -10.70 -32.23
N ASN A 670 3.63 -9.59 -31.63
CA ASN A 670 4.77 -8.77 -32.13
C ASN A 670 5.60 -8.04 -31.05
N VAL A 671 5.24 -8.16 -29.77
CA VAL A 671 5.93 -7.61 -28.59
C VAL A 671 6.22 -8.71 -27.57
N TRP A 672 7.48 -8.82 -27.17
CA TRP A 672 7.93 -9.62 -26.02
C TRP A 672 9.30 -9.14 -25.54
N PRO A 673 9.63 -9.31 -24.24
CA PRO A 673 10.92 -8.94 -23.68
C PRO A 673 11.97 -10.04 -23.86
N PHE A 674 11.60 -11.22 -24.36
CA PHE A 674 12.42 -12.43 -24.34
C PHE A 674 13.49 -12.47 -25.44
N ALA A 675 14.62 -13.14 -25.14
CA ALA A 675 15.76 -13.35 -26.04
C ALA A 675 15.68 -14.69 -26.81
N GLY A 676 14.97 -15.67 -26.26
CA GLY A 676 14.95 -17.04 -26.80
C GLY A 676 14.11 -17.21 -28.06
N SER A 677 13.91 -18.47 -28.45
CA SER A 677 13.03 -18.81 -29.58
C SER A 677 11.57 -18.66 -29.15
N ILE A 678 10.83 -17.84 -29.89
CA ILE A 678 9.41 -17.55 -29.66
C ILE A 678 8.62 -17.92 -30.91
N ASP A 679 7.57 -18.74 -30.77
CA ASP A 679 6.41 -18.75 -31.66
C ASP A 679 5.46 -17.63 -31.22
N PRO A 680 5.22 -16.60 -32.05
CA PRO A 680 4.34 -15.49 -31.69
C PRO A 680 2.87 -15.86 -31.47
N ALA A 681 2.43 -17.05 -31.88
CA ALA A 681 1.07 -17.54 -31.64
C ALA A 681 0.85 -18.10 -30.22
N GLY A 682 1.91 -18.22 -29.42
CA GLY A 682 1.90 -18.81 -28.09
C GLY A 682 2.09 -20.33 -28.12
N ASP A 683 3.14 -20.81 -27.48
CA ASP A 683 3.51 -22.24 -27.42
C ASP A 683 4.17 -22.58 -26.09
N GLU A 684 3.90 -23.76 -25.53
CA GLU A 684 4.47 -24.20 -24.25
C GLU A 684 6.00 -24.42 -24.28
N ALA A 685 6.59 -24.50 -25.47
CA ALA A 685 8.04 -24.57 -25.68
C ALA A 685 8.72 -23.20 -25.84
N ASN A 686 7.98 -22.08 -25.76
CA ASN A 686 8.56 -20.74 -25.81
C ASN A 686 9.48 -20.47 -24.60
N ASP A 687 10.61 -19.83 -24.87
CA ASP A 687 11.60 -19.51 -23.84
C ASP A 687 11.30 -18.16 -23.15
N ASN A 688 10.47 -18.26 -22.11
CA ASN A 688 10.02 -17.12 -21.31
C ASN A 688 10.88 -16.88 -20.05
N LEU A 689 12.08 -17.47 -20.00
CA LEU A 689 13.02 -17.39 -18.87
C LEU A 689 14.32 -16.64 -19.22
N HIS A 690 14.51 -16.24 -20.48
CA HIS A 690 15.66 -15.49 -20.95
C HIS A 690 15.25 -14.17 -21.60
N TYR A 691 15.85 -13.06 -21.16
CA TYR A 691 15.42 -11.69 -21.48
C TYR A 691 16.41 -10.99 -22.42
N ASP A 692 15.89 -10.34 -23.46
CA ASP A 692 16.66 -9.57 -24.44
C ASP A 692 17.16 -8.27 -23.80
N THR A 693 18.41 -8.30 -23.37
CA THR A 693 19.03 -7.19 -22.64
C THR A 693 19.17 -5.94 -23.50
N ARG A 694 19.28 -6.08 -24.82
CA ARG A 694 19.41 -4.96 -25.77
C ARG A 694 18.08 -4.26 -25.98
N LYS A 695 17.02 -5.03 -26.26
CA LYS A 695 15.65 -4.55 -26.39
C LYS A 695 15.19 -3.83 -25.12
N LEU A 696 15.43 -4.45 -23.95
CA LEU A 696 15.07 -3.86 -22.66
C LEU A 696 15.89 -2.61 -22.32
N HIS A 697 17.14 -2.52 -22.79
CA HIS A 697 17.92 -1.28 -22.68
C HIS A 697 17.33 -0.15 -23.56
N GLN A 698 16.85 -0.46 -24.75
CA GLN A 698 16.18 0.51 -25.63
C GLN A 698 14.82 0.95 -25.09
N TRP A 699 14.05 0.04 -24.46
CA TRP A 699 12.81 0.37 -23.76
C TRP A 699 13.08 1.33 -22.59
N GLU A 700 14.14 1.14 -21.82
CA GLU A 700 14.52 2.07 -20.75
C GLU A 700 14.82 3.49 -21.29
N ILE A 701 15.51 3.59 -22.43
CA ILE A 701 15.76 4.90 -23.08
C ILE A 701 14.45 5.62 -23.40
N VAL A 702 13.46 4.88 -23.91
CA VAL A 702 12.12 5.37 -24.27
C VAL A 702 11.30 5.75 -23.03
N PHE A 703 11.24 4.90 -22.02
CA PHE A 703 10.48 5.12 -20.79
C PHE A 703 11.04 6.28 -19.97
N GLY A 704 12.36 6.33 -19.78
CA GLY A 704 13.01 7.48 -19.16
C GLY A 704 12.76 8.79 -19.92
N HIS A 705 12.55 8.73 -21.25
CA HIS A 705 12.15 9.89 -22.04
C HIS A 705 10.69 10.31 -21.82
N ALA A 706 9.76 9.36 -21.83
CA ALA A 706 8.35 9.59 -21.50
C ALA A 706 8.19 10.29 -20.14
N GLN A 707 8.91 9.81 -19.12
CA GLN A 707 8.91 10.41 -17.78
C GLN A 707 9.45 11.85 -17.75
N ARG A 708 10.50 12.18 -18.54
CA ARG A 708 11.01 13.55 -18.72
C ARG A 708 10.07 14.45 -19.52
N LYS A 709 9.18 13.88 -20.34
CA LYS A 709 8.16 14.62 -21.11
C LYS A 709 6.83 14.75 -20.36
N GLY A 710 6.67 14.08 -19.21
CA GLY A 710 5.47 14.12 -18.38
C GLY A 710 4.38 13.14 -18.82
N ILE A 711 4.79 11.98 -19.35
CA ILE A 711 3.91 10.89 -19.78
C ILE A 711 4.03 9.72 -18.77
N VAL A 712 2.92 9.37 -18.14
CA VAL A 712 2.75 8.21 -17.26
C VAL A 712 2.78 6.91 -18.09
N LEU A 713 3.39 5.87 -17.55
CA LEU A 713 3.50 4.57 -18.20
C LEU A 713 2.45 3.62 -17.63
N HIS A 714 1.46 3.23 -18.43
CA HIS A 714 0.43 2.26 -18.05
C HIS A 714 0.81 0.90 -18.66
N PHE A 715 1.51 0.09 -17.85
CA PHE A 715 2.01 -1.23 -18.25
C PHE A 715 0.89 -2.26 -18.11
N VAL A 716 0.48 -2.90 -19.21
CA VAL A 716 -0.53 -3.97 -19.17
C VAL A 716 0.16 -5.31 -19.38
N LEU A 717 0.17 -6.16 -18.35
CA LEU A 717 1.14 -7.26 -18.23
C LEU A 717 0.69 -8.59 -18.89
N ASN A 718 -0.52 -8.65 -19.43
CA ASN A 718 -1.07 -9.73 -20.25
C ASN A 718 -2.24 -9.18 -21.08
N GLU A 719 -2.63 -9.91 -22.10
CA GLU A 719 -3.75 -9.63 -23.01
C GLU A 719 -4.97 -10.54 -22.73
N ALA A 720 -6.03 -10.44 -23.54
CA ALA A 720 -7.28 -11.15 -23.37
C ALA A 720 -7.18 -12.66 -23.69
N GLU A 721 -6.41 -13.05 -24.70
CA GLU A 721 -6.41 -14.38 -25.30
C GLU A 721 -5.92 -15.47 -24.35
N LYS A 722 -6.52 -16.65 -24.45
CA LYS A 722 -6.12 -17.85 -23.69
C LYS A 722 -4.64 -18.18 -23.91
N GLU A 723 -4.18 -18.12 -25.15
CA GLU A 723 -2.80 -18.41 -25.53
C GLU A 723 -1.84 -17.40 -24.86
N ASN A 724 -2.12 -16.09 -24.92
CA ASN A 724 -1.34 -15.08 -24.18
C ASN A 724 -1.36 -15.27 -22.65
N LYS A 725 -2.53 -15.55 -22.07
CA LYS A 725 -2.68 -15.81 -20.63
C LYS A 725 -1.93 -17.07 -20.16
N LEU A 726 -1.72 -18.03 -21.05
CA LEU A 726 -0.94 -19.24 -20.79
C LEU A 726 0.57 -19.06 -21.02
N GLU A 727 1.00 -18.13 -21.86
CA GLU A 727 2.41 -17.86 -22.19
C GLU A 727 3.30 -17.68 -20.94
N ILE A 728 2.82 -16.89 -19.97
CA ILE A 728 3.45 -16.74 -18.65
C ILE A 728 2.64 -17.43 -17.53
N GLY A 729 1.73 -18.34 -17.89
CA GLY A 729 0.97 -19.18 -16.97
C GLY A 729 -0.29 -18.52 -16.36
N ALA A 730 -1.38 -19.28 -16.30
CA ALA A 730 -2.69 -18.84 -15.77
C ALA A 730 -2.74 -18.65 -14.23
N THR A 731 -1.64 -18.89 -13.53
CA THR A 731 -1.48 -18.74 -12.07
C THR A 731 -0.10 -18.12 -11.77
N LEU A 732 0.33 -18.03 -10.51
CA LEU A 732 1.70 -17.62 -10.17
C LEU A 732 2.70 -18.74 -10.48
N THR A 733 3.03 -18.90 -11.76
CA THR A 733 4.13 -19.77 -12.20
C THR A 733 5.48 -19.04 -12.09
N THR A 734 6.57 -19.77 -12.31
CA THR A 734 7.93 -19.21 -12.33
C THR A 734 8.06 -18.09 -13.36
N GLU A 735 7.45 -18.28 -14.53
CA GLU A 735 7.47 -17.37 -15.68
C GLU A 735 6.76 -16.04 -15.32
N ARG A 736 5.53 -16.09 -14.78
CA ARG A 736 4.82 -14.88 -14.30
C ARG A 736 5.61 -14.13 -13.24
N MET A 737 6.12 -14.86 -12.26
CA MET A 737 6.88 -14.28 -11.14
C MET A 737 8.21 -13.66 -11.61
N LEU A 738 8.89 -14.26 -12.58
CA LEU A 738 10.12 -13.74 -13.16
C LEU A 738 9.85 -12.51 -14.03
N PHE A 739 8.82 -12.57 -14.87
CA PHE A 739 8.39 -11.47 -15.72
C PHE A 739 8.01 -10.22 -14.92
N TYR A 740 7.18 -10.37 -13.88
CA TYR A 740 6.83 -9.26 -13.00
C TYR A 740 8.07 -8.69 -12.30
N ARG A 741 8.98 -9.55 -11.82
CA ARG A 741 10.22 -9.11 -11.17
C ARG A 741 11.14 -8.37 -12.14
N GLU A 742 11.33 -8.84 -13.37
CA GLU A 742 12.19 -8.18 -14.36
C GLU A 742 11.60 -6.84 -14.82
N MET A 743 10.28 -6.75 -15.03
CA MET A 743 9.62 -5.46 -15.34
C MET A 743 9.83 -4.45 -14.21
N VAL A 744 9.67 -4.87 -12.95
CA VAL A 744 9.89 -4.02 -11.78
C VAL A 744 11.36 -3.64 -11.58
N ALA A 745 12.29 -4.60 -11.71
CA ALA A 745 13.73 -4.37 -11.53
C ALA A 745 14.31 -3.38 -12.55
N ARG A 746 13.78 -3.40 -13.77
CA ARG A 746 14.20 -2.51 -14.87
C ARG A 746 13.47 -1.17 -14.80
N PHE A 747 12.13 -1.20 -14.78
CA PHE A 747 11.30 -0.01 -15.04
C PHE A 747 10.54 0.51 -13.83
N GLY A 748 10.41 -0.27 -12.76
CA GLY A 748 9.73 0.17 -11.53
C GLY A 748 10.38 1.37 -10.85
N HIS A 749 11.62 1.72 -11.19
CA HIS A 749 12.28 2.90 -10.65
C HIS A 749 11.71 4.24 -11.17
N HIS A 750 10.94 4.23 -12.26
CA HIS A 750 10.33 5.43 -12.84
C HIS A 750 9.32 6.06 -11.87
N ASN A 751 9.12 7.37 -11.95
CA ASN A 751 8.31 8.11 -10.97
C ASN A 751 6.80 7.90 -11.17
N ALA A 752 6.33 7.64 -12.39
CA ALA A 752 4.92 7.45 -12.68
C ALA A 752 4.69 6.22 -13.57
N VAL A 753 4.39 5.11 -12.91
CA VAL A 753 4.01 3.81 -13.48
C VAL A 753 2.65 3.41 -12.91
N LEU A 754 1.79 2.85 -13.75
CA LEU A 754 0.59 2.11 -13.37
C LEU A 754 0.76 0.65 -13.81
N TRP A 755 0.54 -0.30 -12.91
CA TRP A 755 0.60 -1.73 -13.23
C TRP A 755 -0.81 -2.28 -13.46
N ASN A 756 -1.11 -2.71 -14.67
CA ASN A 756 -2.35 -3.39 -15.03
C ASN A 756 -2.05 -4.88 -15.25
N LEU A 757 -2.69 -5.75 -14.48
CA LEU A 757 -2.24 -7.14 -14.34
C LEU A 757 -2.56 -8.02 -15.56
N CYS A 758 -3.60 -7.67 -16.31
CA CYS A 758 -4.11 -8.37 -17.48
C CYS A 758 -5.19 -7.51 -18.15
N GLU A 759 -5.15 -7.43 -19.47
CA GLU A 759 -6.27 -7.01 -20.30
C GLU A 759 -7.42 -8.02 -20.22
N GLU A 760 -8.66 -7.53 -20.21
CA GLU A 760 -9.89 -8.36 -20.25
C GLU A 760 -9.77 -9.70 -19.51
N TYR A 761 -9.35 -9.66 -18.24
CA TYR A 761 -8.86 -10.84 -17.49
C TYR A 761 -9.86 -12.01 -17.43
N ASN A 762 -11.13 -11.72 -17.68
CA ASN A 762 -12.28 -12.60 -17.56
C ASN A 762 -12.83 -13.19 -18.88
N ILE A 763 -12.29 -12.85 -20.06
CA ILE A 763 -12.72 -13.43 -21.36
C ILE A 763 -11.56 -14.03 -22.19
N GLY A 764 -11.62 -13.96 -23.54
CA GLY A 764 -10.61 -14.52 -24.47
C GLY A 764 -10.40 -16.05 -24.39
N GLY A 765 -11.40 -16.81 -23.93
CA GLY A 765 -11.32 -18.27 -23.79
C GLY A 765 -10.67 -18.77 -22.50
N LEU A 766 -10.12 -17.87 -21.66
CA LEU A 766 -9.62 -18.19 -20.33
C LEU A 766 -9.91 -17.06 -19.33
N ASN A 767 -10.86 -17.31 -18.43
CA ASN A 767 -11.14 -16.43 -17.30
C ASN A 767 -10.16 -16.75 -16.15
N LEU A 768 -9.25 -15.82 -15.85
CA LEU A 768 -8.27 -15.97 -14.77
C LEU A 768 -8.94 -16.01 -13.39
N GLY A 769 -10.08 -15.33 -13.21
CA GLY A 769 -10.80 -15.24 -11.94
C GLY A 769 -10.15 -14.29 -10.92
N PRO A 770 -10.95 -13.68 -10.02
CA PRO A 770 -10.48 -12.60 -9.16
C PRO A 770 -9.39 -13.04 -8.17
N GLU A 771 -9.39 -14.30 -7.72
CA GLU A 771 -8.42 -14.77 -6.73
C GLU A 771 -7.01 -15.00 -7.32
N ASN A 772 -6.89 -15.39 -8.59
CA ASN A 772 -5.59 -15.41 -9.28
C ASN A 772 -5.08 -13.97 -9.50
N VAL A 773 -5.93 -13.06 -9.98
CA VAL A 773 -5.56 -11.64 -10.16
C VAL A 773 -5.14 -11.01 -8.84
N LYS A 774 -5.81 -11.33 -7.72
CA LYS A 774 -5.40 -10.93 -6.36
C LYS A 774 -4.05 -11.51 -5.93
N ALA A 775 -3.73 -12.75 -6.32
CA ALA A 775 -2.41 -13.34 -6.08
C ALA A 775 -1.33 -12.63 -6.92
N PHE A 776 -1.63 -12.30 -8.17
CA PHE A 776 -0.75 -11.56 -9.09
C PHE A 776 -0.42 -10.17 -8.52
N ALA A 777 -1.45 -9.45 -8.07
CA ALA A 777 -1.32 -8.16 -7.39
C ALA A 777 -0.49 -8.26 -6.10
N GLY A 778 -0.64 -9.36 -5.34
CA GLY A 778 0.12 -9.63 -4.12
C GLY A 778 1.61 -9.77 -4.40
N TYR A 779 1.99 -10.70 -5.28
CA TYR A 779 3.40 -10.90 -5.64
C TYR A 779 4.02 -9.65 -6.26
N LEU A 780 3.31 -8.94 -7.13
CA LEU A 780 3.80 -7.69 -7.74
C LEU A 780 4.09 -6.61 -6.67
N LYS A 781 3.20 -6.47 -5.68
CA LYS A 781 3.36 -5.56 -4.53
C LYS A 781 4.52 -5.96 -3.61
N ASP A 782 4.84 -7.25 -3.51
CA ASP A 782 5.98 -7.74 -2.72
C ASP A 782 7.34 -7.52 -3.41
N VAL A 783 7.37 -7.43 -4.75
CA VAL A 783 8.61 -7.15 -5.51
C VAL A 783 8.80 -5.67 -5.89
N ASP A 784 7.73 -4.87 -5.99
CA ASP A 784 7.81 -3.42 -6.24
C ASP A 784 8.08 -2.64 -4.93
N PRO A 785 9.33 -2.18 -4.69
CA PRO A 785 9.67 -1.48 -3.45
C PRO A 785 9.07 -0.07 -3.39
N TYR A 786 8.44 0.40 -4.46
CA TYR A 786 8.01 1.78 -4.62
C TYR A 786 6.51 1.97 -4.41
N GLY A 787 5.72 0.90 -4.49
CA GLY A 787 4.28 0.90 -4.22
C GLY A 787 3.45 1.61 -5.29
N HIS A 788 3.74 1.37 -6.57
CA HIS A 788 2.96 1.96 -7.66
C HIS A 788 1.49 1.51 -7.64
N PRO A 789 0.55 2.31 -8.18
CA PRO A 789 -0.84 1.90 -8.30
C PRO A 789 -0.99 0.64 -9.17
N ILE A 790 -1.76 -0.33 -8.67
CA ILE A 790 -2.09 -1.58 -9.36
C ILE A 790 -3.58 -1.60 -9.72
N THR A 791 -3.90 -2.14 -10.89
CA THR A 791 -5.25 -2.33 -11.45
C THR A 791 -5.36 -3.65 -12.25
N VAL A 792 -6.54 -3.93 -12.78
CA VAL A 792 -6.80 -4.99 -13.78
C VAL A 792 -7.92 -4.51 -14.73
N HIS A 793 -7.75 -4.71 -16.03
CA HIS A 793 -8.76 -4.40 -17.04
C HIS A 793 -9.73 -5.59 -17.22
N HIS A 794 -10.99 -5.33 -17.51
CA HIS A 794 -12.07 -6.33 -17.53
C HIS A 794 -12.97 -6.18 -18.75
N ALA A 795 -13.71 -7.24 -19.10
CA ALA A 795 -14.77 -7.17 -20.10
C ALA A 795 -16.19 -7.39 -19.58
N GLY A 796 -17.16 -6.68 -20.17
CA GLY A 796 -18.59 -6.90 -19.96
C GLY A 796 -19.27 -5.97 -18.93
N ASP A 797 -19.78 -6.54 -17.83
CA ASP A 797 -20.51 -5.78 -16.81
C ASP A 797 -19.56 -5.32 -15.70
N ALA A 798 -19.15 -4.04 -15.75
CA ALA A 798 -18.13 -3.47 -14.87
C ALA A 798 -18.39 -3.71 -13.38
N VAL A 799 -19.62 -3.48 -12.89
CA VAL A 799 -19.95 -3.67 -11.47
C VAL A 799 -19.79 -5.13 -11.05
N LYS A 800 -20.23 -6.08 -11.89
CA LYS A 800 -20.10 -7.51 -11.62
C LYS A 800 -18.65 -8.02 -11.71
N THR A 801 -17.87 -7.55 -12.67
CA THR A 801 -16.50 -8.04 -12.91
C THR A 801 -15.48 -7.38 -12.00
N TRP A 802 -15.57 -6.06 -11.80
CA TRP A 802 -14.61 -5.31 -10.98
C TRP A 802 -15.00 -5.27 -9.49
N GLY A 803 -16.28 -5.48 -9.16
CA GLY A 803 -16.79 -5.55 -7.79
C GLY A 803 -15.97 -6.40 -6.79
N PRO A 804 -15.43 -7.57 -7.16
CA PRO A 804 -14.57 -8.41 -6.30
C PRO A 804 -13.25 -7.78 -5.82
N PHE A 805 -12.84 -6.63 -6.36
CA PHE A 805 -11.62 -5.90 -5.99
C PHE A 805 -11.91 -4.62 -5.18
N LEU A 806 -13.18 -4.23 -5.00
CA LEU A 806 -13.56 -3.08 -4.17
C LEU A 806 -13.14 -3.32 -2.71
N GLY A 807 -12.49 -2.32 -2.09
CA GLY A 807 -11.96 -2.43 -0.72
C GLY A 807 -10.63 -3.16 -0.58
N ASP A 808 -10.11 -3.81 -1.62
CA ASP A 808 -8.86 -4.58 -1.55
C ASP A 808 -7.63 -3.65 -1.62
N GLU A 809 -6.79 -3.66 -0.57
CA GLU A 809 -5.60 -2.80 -0.44
C GLU A 809 -4.48 -3.07 -1.47
N ARG A 810 -4.62 -4.11 -2.31
CA ARG A 810 -3.71 -4.32 -3.44
C ARG A 810 -4.04 -3.41 -4.62
N PHE A 811 -5.30 -3.01 -4.77
CA PHE A 811 -5.76 -2.20 -5.91
C PHE A 811 -5.90 -0.74 -5.52
N SER A 812 -5.53 0.16 -6.44
CA SER A 812 -5.36 1.60 -6.14
C SER A 812 -5.93 2.55 -7.20
N ILE A 813 -6.48 2.02 -8.27
CA ILE A 813 -7.19 2.70 -9.36
C ILE A 813 -8.03 1.62 -10.08
N THR A 814 -9.14 2.00 -10.72
CA THR A 814 -9.89 1.06 -11.58
C THR A 814 -9.25 0.95 -12.97
N SER A 815 -9.75 0.06 -13.81
CA SER A 815 -9.50 0.04 -15.25
C SER A 815 -10.74 -0.59 -15.88
N LEU A 816 -11.61 0.23 -16.45
CA LEU A 816 -12.99 -0.14 -16.78
C LEU A 816 -13.29 -0.05 -18.28
N GLN A 817 -13.79 -1.15 -18.86
CA GLN A 817 -14.37 -1.20 -20.20
C GLN A 817 -15.89 -1.00 -20.11
N ILE A 818 -16.44 -0.07 -20.88
CA ILE A 818 -17.89 0.18 -20.92
C ILE A 818 -18.52 0.04 -22.32
N GLY A 819 -17.72 -0.08 -23.37
CA GLY A 819 -18.20 -0.04 -24.76
C GLY A 819 -18.89 1.29 -25.06
N ASN A 820 -20.05 1.26 -25.69
CA ASN A 820 -20.81 2.47 -26.05
C ASN A 820 -21.77 3.01 -24.96
N LYS A 821 -21.76 2.43 -23.75
CA LYS A 821 -22.65 2.85 -22.64
C LYS A 821 -22.40 4.28 -22.17
N ASP A 822 -23.37 4.83 -21.45
CA ASP A 822 -23.26 6.12 -20.76
C ASP A 822 -22.15 6.06 -19.71
N ILE A 823 -21.23 7.04 -19.73
CA ILE A 823 -20.02 7.01 -18.91
C ILE A 823 -20.24 7.57 -17.50
N GLU A 824 -21.05 8.62 -17.38
CA GLU A 824 -21.35 9.31 -16.12
C GLU A 824 -21.96 8.35 -15.08
N PRO A 825 -22.99 7.53 -15.41
CA PRO A 825 -23.61 6.66 -14.41
C PRO A 825 -22.67 5.57 -13.92
N VAL A 826 -21.71 5.15 -14.76
CA VAL A 826 -20.67 4.19 -14.38
C VAL A 826 -19.65 4.85 -13.44
N VAL A 827 -19.18 6.05 -13.76
CA VAL A 827 -18.22 6.78 -12.95
C VAL A 827 -18.79 7.06 -11.56
N GLU A 828 -20.00 7.61 -11.47
CA GLU A 828 -20.67 7.89 -10.19
C GLU A 828 -20.89 6.62 -9.36
N THR A 829 -21.38 5.56 -10.01
CA THR A 829 -21.58 4.25 -9.37
C THR A 829 -20.28 3.74 -8.76
N PHE A 830 -19.15 3.83 -9.47
CA PHE A 830 -17.86 3.37 -8.95
C PHE A 830 -17.27 4.29 -7.86
N ARG A 831 -17.48 5.61 -7.94
CA ARG A 831 -17.12 6.53 -6.84
C ARG A 831 -17.88 6.17 -5.56
N LYS A 832 -19.18 5.93 -5.67
CA LYS A 832 -20.03 5.49 -4.56
C LYS A 832 -19.60 4.12 -4.01
N LEU A 833 -19.53 3.10 -4.85
CA LEU A 833 -19.23 1.73 -4.43
C LEU A 833 -17.84 1.58 -3.79
N SER A 834 -16.82 2.24 -4.33
CA SER A 834 -15.47 2.22 -3.74
C SER A 834 -15.43 2.91 -2.37
N ARG A 835 -16.16 4.02 -2.21
CA ARG A 835 -16.31 4.71 -0.92
C ARG A 835 -17.09 3.88 0.11
N GLU A 836 -18.18 3.23 -0.31
CA GLU A 836 -18.97 2.31 0.54
C GLU A 836 -18.16 1.07 0.96
N ALA A 837 -17.22 0.61 0.13
CA ALA A 837 -16.25 -0.43 0.46
C ALA A 837 -15.11 0.05 1.38
N GLY A 838 -15.13 1.30 1.86
CA GLY A 838 -14.14 1.87 2.77
C GLY A 838 -12.83 2.31 2.12
N ARG A 839 -12.72 2.24 0.79
CA ARG A 839 -11.52 2.59 0.01
C ARG A 839 -11.92 3.32 -1.27
N PRO A 840 -12.09 4.66 -1.23
CA PRO A 840 -12.34 5.46 -2.43
C PRO A 840 -11.24 5.20 -3.47
N LEU A 841 -11.62 4.80 -4.69
CA LEU A 841 -10.68 4.54 -5.77
C LEU A 841 -10.79 5.64 -6.85
N PRO A 842 -9.67 6.05 -7.48
CA PRO A 842 -9.73 6.76 -8.74
C PRO A 842 -10.43 5.91 -9.78
N VAL A 843 -11.45 6.50 -10.42
CA VAL A 843 -12.28 5.82 -11.41
C VAL A 843 -11.77 6.16 -12.80
N ALA A 844 -10.88 5.32 -13.31
CA ALA A 844 -10.42 5.37 -14.69
C ALA A 844 -11.30 4.46 -15.55
N ILE A 845 -11.87 5.06 -16.61
CA ILE A 845 -12.54 4.35 -17.70
C ILE A 845 -11.51 4.25 -18.82
N ASP A 846 -11.13 3.02 -19.11
CA ASP A 846 -9.93 2.73 -19.87
C ASP A 846 -10.25 2.29 -21.30
N GLU A 847 -11.49 1.85 -21.56
CA GLU A 847 -11.96 1.59 -22.91
C GLU A 847 -13.46 1.92 -23.05
N PHE A 848 -13.80 2.75 -24.04
CA PHE A 848 -15.16 3.15 -24.39
C PHE A 848 -15.24 3.60 -25.84
N THR A 849 -16.44 3.52 -26.41
CA THR A 849 -16.67 3.88 -27.82
C THR A 849 -17.87 4.81 -27.97
N VAL A 850 -18.01 5.37 -29.17
CA VAL A 850 -19.20 6.13 -29.62
C VAL A 850 -19.83 5.49 -30.86
N THR A 851 -19.67 4.17 -31.00
CA THR A 851 -20.24 3.42 -32.12
C THR A 851 -21.69 3.04 -31.89
N THR A 852 -22.48 3.08 -32.97
CA THR A 852 -23.84 2.52 -33.03
C THR A 852 -23.88 1.15 -33.73
N HIS A 853 -22.72 0.56 -34.01
CA HIS A 853 -22.60 -0.76 -34.65
C HIS A 853 -22.99 -1.89 -33.68
N ASP A 854 -23.20 -3.10 -34.21
CA ASP A 854 -23.46 -4.32 -33.42
C ASP A 854 -22.26 -4.78 -32.57
N LYS A 855 -21.09 -4.16 -32.77
CA LYS A 855 -19.83 -4.39 -32.06
C LYS A 855 -19.48 -3.17 -31.19
N PRO A 856 -20.00 -3.05 -29.96
CA PRO A 856 -19.82 -1.87 -29.11
C PRO A 856 -18.38 -1.62 -28.62
N TRP A 857 -17.44 -2.53 -28.92
CA TRP A 857 -16.00 -2.38 -28.64
C TRP A 857 -15.21 -1.84 -29.85
N LEU A 858 -15.83 -1.68 -31.03
CA LEU A 858 -15.14 -1.13 -32.20
C LEU A 858 -15.15 0.41 -32.13
N PRO A 859 -14.00 1.10 -32.05
CA PRO A 859 -13.96 2.57 -32.01
C PRO A 859 -14.44 3.21 -33.31
N GLU A 860 -14.97 4.43 -33.17
CA GLU A 860 -15.22 5.37 -34.27
C GLU A 860 -14.60 6.71 -33.89
N ASP A 861 -13.83 7.32 -34.81
CA ASP A 861 -13.12 8.59 -34.61
C ASP A 861 -14.05 9.82 -34.71
N ASP A 862 -15.20 9.73 -34.06
CA ASP A 862 -16.23 10.77 -33.97
C ASP A 862 -15.89 11.71 -32.80
N LEU A 863 -14.90 12.57 -33.06
CA LEU A 863 -14.24 13.38 -32.02
C LEU A 863 -15.17 14.38 -31.33
N GLU A 864 -16.21 14.85 -32.01
CA GLU A 864 -17.23 15.71 -31.39
C GLU A 864 -18.09 14.91 -30.41
N THR A 865 -18.52 13.71 -30.81
CA THR A 865 -19.30 12.81 -29.96
C THR A 865 -18.51 12.32 -28.75
N LEU A 866 -17.24 11.91 -28.93
CA LEU A 866 -16.33 11.55 -27.84
C LEU A 866 -16.19 12.70 -26.82
N ARG A 867 -16.05 13.92 -27.31
CA ARG A 867 -15.97 15.14 -26.50
C ARG A 867 -17.26 15.41 -25.74
N ARG A 868 -18.43 15.26 -26.39
CA ARG A 868 -19.74 15.63 -25.82
C ARG A 868 -20.35 14.57 -24.90
N GLU A 869 -20.21 13.29 -25.23
CA GLU A 869 -20.86 12.17 -24.53
C GLU A 869 -19.93 11.43 -23.56
N LYS A 870 -18.60 11.51 -23.76
CA LYS A 870 -17.65 10.71 -22.96
C LYS A 870 -16.69 11.58 -22.13
N LEU A 871 -15.90 12.45 -22.75
CA LEU A 871 -14.84 13.22 -22.07
C LEU A 871 -15.38 14.13 -20.94
N TRP A 872 -16.28 15.07 -21.25
CA TRP A 872 -16.79 16.02 -20.26
C TRP A 872 -17.68 15.38 -19.19
N PRO A 873 -18.63 14.49 -19.55
CA PRO A 873 -19.40 13.75 -18.55
C PRO A 873 -18.50 12.94 -17.61
N ALA A 874 -17.49 12.22 -18.10
CA ALA A 874 -16.57 11.47 -17.24
C ALA A 874 -15.81 12.38 -16.24
N TYR A 875 -15.29 13.52 -16.69
CA TYR A 875 -14.54 14.43 -15.83
C TYR A 875 -15.41 15.16 -14.80
N LEU A 876 -16.62 15.59 -15.13
CA LEU A 876 -17.53 16.22 -14.17
C LEU A 876 -18.25 15.21 -13.26
N SER A 877 -18.35 13.94 -13.67
CA SER A 877 -18.66 12.82 -12.76
C SER A 877 -17.49 12.51 -11.80
N GLY A 878 -16.35 13.18 -11.94
CA GLY A 878 -15.17 12.97 -11.12
C GLY A 878 -14.40 11.68 -11.44
N GLY A 879 -14.44 11.23 -12.69
CA GLY A 879 -13.69 10.12 -13.25
C GLY A 879 -12.53 10.59 -14.15
N GLN A 880 -11.93 9.65 -14.88
CA GLN A 880 -10.75 9.87 -15.72
C GLN A 880 -10.81 8.96 -16.97
N VAL A 881 -10.13 9.34 -18.07
CA VAL A 881 -10.23 8.62 -19.36
C VAL A 881 -8.88 8.43 -20.06
N GLU A 882 -8.68 7.29 -20.71
CA GLU A 882 -7.83 7.13 -21.91
C GLU A 882 -8.71 6.75 -23.12
N PHE A 883 -8.18 6.88 -24.33
CA PHE A 883 -8.95 6.73 -25.56
C PHE A 883 -8.46 5.58 -26.44
N ILE A 884 -9.43 4.78 -26.88
CA ILE A 884 -9.29 3.78 -27.95
C ILE A 884 -9.52 4.45 -29.30
N LEU A 885 -8.60 4.20 -30.24
CA LEU A 885 -8.49 4.93 -31.50
C LEU A 885 -8.92 4.07 -32.69
N GLY A 886 -9.52 4.68 -33.71
CA GLY A 886 -10.07 3.99 -34.89
C GLY A 886 -9.09 3.11 -35.67
N GLU A 887 -7.78 3.36 -35.57
CA GLU A 887 -6.75 2.53 -36.20
C GLU A 887 -6.24 1.37 -35.32
N LEU A 888 -6.66 1.27 -34.04
CA LEU A 888 -6.27 0.21 -33.10
C LEU A 888 -4.74 -0.02 -33.13
N LEU A 889 -4.27 -1.26 -33.29
CA LEU A 889 -2.86 -1.62 -33.41
C LEU A 889 -2.14 -1.05 -34.65
N ASP A 890 -2.84 -0.65 -35.71
CA ASP A 890 -2.21 0.01 -36.86
C ASP A 890 -1.86 1.49 -36.59
N THR A 891 -2.30 2.04 -35.44
CA THR A 891 -2.00 3.41 -35.01
C THR A 891 -0.49 3.66 -34.93
N GLN A 892 0.03 4.51 -35.81
CA GLN A 892 1.43 4.98 -35.75
C GLN A 892 1.62 6.45 -36.17
N ASN A 893 0.53 7.17 -36.43
CA ASN A 893 0.53 8.61 -36.70
C ASN A 893 -0.50 9.28 -35.77
N PHE A 894 -0.03 9.69 -34.60
CA PHE A 894 -0.85 10.33 -33.57
C PHE A 894 -1.41 11.70 -34.00
N ARG A 895 -0.94 12.29 -35.11
CA ARG A 895 -1.45 13.58 -35.61
C ARG A 895 -2.86 13.51 -36.18
N LYS A 896 -3.31 12.33 -36.60
CA LYS A 896 -4.71 12.11 -37.04
C LYS A 896 -5.73 12.47 -35.95
N TYR A 897 -5.29 12.39 -34.70
CA TYR A 897 -6.08 12.59 -33.49
C TYR A 897 -5.79 13.93 -32.79
N GLU A 898 -5.16 14.90 -33.49
CA GLU A 898 -4.76 16.17 -32.86
C GLU A 898 -5.92 16.90 -32.17
N ASP A 899 -7.11 16.91 -32.79
CA ASP A 899 -8.29 17.52 -32.18
C ASP A 899 -8.75 16.79 -30.91
N LEU A 900 -8.61 15.46 -30.84
CA LEU A 900 -8.91 14.69 -29.63
C LEU A 900 -7.97 15.06 -28.48
N TRP A 901 -6.67 15.16 -28.75
CA TRP A 901 -5.67 15.59 -27.76
C TRP A 901 -5.93 17.02 -27.31
N ARG A 902 -6.23 17.91 -28.26
CA ARG A 902 -6.60 19.31 -28.01
C ARG A 902 -7.85 19.43 -27.14
N TYR A 903 -8.92 18.68 -27.41
CA TYR A 903 -10.13 18.66 -26.58
C TYR A 903 -9.88 18.07 -25.18
N THR A 904 -9.12 16.98 -25.09
CA THR A 904 -8.72 16.36 -23.82
C THR A 904 -7.93 17.34 -22.96
N TRP A 905 -6.97 18.06 -23.55
CA TRP A 905 -6.24 19.13 -22.89
C TRP A 905 -7.16 20.28 -22.46
N TYR A 906 -8.11 20.71 -23.30
CA TYR A 906 -9.03 21.78 -22.94
C TYR A 906 -9.93 21.42 -21.75
N ALA A 907 -10.35 20.17 -21.64
CA ALA A 907 -11.08 19.67 -20.47
C ALA A 907 -10.16 19.56 -19.24
N ARG A 908 -9.00 18.90 -19.37
CA ARG A 908 -8.04 18.78 -18.25
C ARG A 908 -7.57 20.12 -17.71
N ARG A 909 -7.20 21.08 -18.57
CA ARG A 909 -6.79 22.42 -18.17
C ARG A 909 -7.89 23.16 -17.40
N PHE A 910 -9.16 22.99 -17.81
CA PHE A 910 -10.29 23.59 -17.09
C PHE A 910 -10.32 23.12 -15.63
N LEU A 911 -10.15 21.82 -15.38
CA LEU A 911 -10.04 21.26 -14.03
C LEU A 911 -8.72 21.70 -13.34
N GLU A 912 -7.57 21.41 -13.95
CA GLU A 912 -6.23 21.59 -13.37
C GLU A 912 -5.90 23.06 -13.00
N GLU A 913 -6.36 24.05 -13.78
CA GLU A 913 -6.06 25.47 -13.52
C GLU A 913 -7.13 26.20 -12.70
N ASN A 914 -8.36 25.68 -12.58
CA ASN A 914 -9.50 26.45 -12.05
C ASN A 914 -10.28 25.77 -10.91
N LEU A 915 -10.04 24.48 -10.63
CA LEU A 915 -10.85 23.69 -9.69
C LEU A 915 -9.99 22.88 -8.70
N PRO A 916 -10.37 22.80 -7.42
CA PRO A 916 -9.85 21.80 -6.48
C PRO A 916 -10.54 20.45 -6.75
N PHE A 917 -10.39 19.91 -7.96
CA PHE A 917 -11.19 18.78 -8.46
C PHE A 917 -11.12 17.51 -7.57
N TRP A 918 -10.05 17.35 -6.81
CA TRP A 918 -9.86 16.26 -5.84
C TRP A 918 -10.72 16.37 -4.57
N GLU A 919 -11.28 17.55 -4.29
CA GLU A 919 -12.21 17.85 -3.19
C GLU A 919 -13.68 17.94 -3.67
N MET A 920 -13.92 17.77 -4.97
CA MET A 920 -15.23 17.96 -5.59
C MET A 920 -15.99 16.64 -5.75
N GLU A 921 -17.32 16.74 -5.73
CA GLU A 921 -18.27 15.64 -5.88
C GLU A 921 -19.26 15.96 -7.01
N PRO A 922 -19.76 14.95 -7.73
CA PRO A 922 -20.91 15.11 -8.61
C PRO A 922 -22.14 15.55 -7.80
N ALA A 923 -22.97 16.39 -8.41
CA ALA A 923 -24.04 17.12 -7.73
C ALA A 923 -25.14 17.53 -8.72
N ASP A 924 -25.43 16.68 -9.71
CA ASP A 924 -26.32 16.97 -10.85
C ASP A 924 -27.74 17.33 -10.39
N ASP A 925 -28.20 16.76 -9.26
CA ASP A 925 -29.41 17.13 -8.51
C ASP A 925 -29.55 18.65 -8.19
N LEU A 926 -28.48 19.45 -8.30
CA LEU A 926 -28.50 20.90 -8.11
C LEU A 926 -29.01 21.66 -9.34
N LEU A 927 -29.11 21.05 -10.52
CA LEU A 927 -29.53 21.70 -11.76
C LEU A 927 -30.96 21.27 -12.15
N GLU A 928 -31.79 22.21 -12.59
CA GLU A 928 -33.14 21.90 -13.11
C GLU A 928 -33.55 22.76 -14.31
N GLY A 929 -34.16 22.13 -15.32
CA GLY A 929 -34.78 22.81 -16.46
C GLY A 929 -33.81 23.18 -17.59
N GLU A 930 -32.62 22.61 -17.59
CA GLU A 930 -31.66 22.59 -18.69
C GLU A 930 -32.11 21.69 -19.86
N SER A 931 -31.42 21.80 -20.99
CA SER A 931 -31.72 21.00 -22.19
C SER A 931 -31.09 19.62 -22.14
N ILE A 932 -31.92 18.58 -22.27
CA ILE A 932 -31.46 17.20 -22.45
C ILE A 932 -30.91 17.03 -23.87
N PHE A 933 -29.63 16.70 -23.98
CA PHE A 933 -28.96 16.33 -25.22
C PHE A 933 -29.27 14.86 -25.57
N GLN A 934 -29.84 14.67 -26.77
CA GLN A 934 -30.04 13.37 -27.38
C GLN A 934 -28.83 13.07 -28.28
N GLY A 935 -27.85 12.38 -27.71
CA GLY A 935 -26.63 11.99 -28.40
C GLY A 935 -26.78 10.78 -29.32
N LYS A 936 -25.66 10.40 -29.92
CA LYS A 936 -25.47 9.24 -30.79
C LYS A 936 -25.49 7.93 -30.02
N THR A 937 -24.84 7.89 -28.85
CA THR A 937 -24.78 6.70 -27.98
C THR A 937 -25.37 6.92 -26.60
N SER A 938 -25.42 8.17 -26.14
CA SER A 938 -25.82 8.54 -24.78
C SER A 938 -26.87 9.65 -24.75
N THR A 939 -27.73 9.62 -23.74
CA THR A 939 -28.62 10.75 -23.39
C THR A 939 -28.05 11.45 -22.17
N HIS A 940 -27.83 12.76 -22.24
CA HIS A 940 -27.26 13.53 -21.15
C HIS A 940 -28.07 14.81 -20.90
N ASP A 941 -28.39 15.08 -19.65
CA ASP A 941 -28.72 16.39 -19.12
C ASP A 941 -27.42 17.18 -18.82
N GLY A 942 -27.50 18.24 -18.02
CA GLY A 942 -26.34 19.05 -17.65
C GLY A 942 -25.67 18.55 -16.37
N GLN A 943 -24.38 18.20 -16.44
CA GLN A 943 -23.63 17.78 -15.25
C GLN A 943 -23.24 18.98 -14.36
N VAL A 944 -23.12 18.73 -13.05
CA VAL A 944 -22.63 19.65 -12.03
C VAL A 944 -21.58 18.95 -11.15
N PHE A 945 -20.32 19.38 -11.25
CA PHE A 945 -19.28 19.01 -10.31
C PHE A 945 -19.09 20.12 -9.28
N ALA A 946 -19.20 19.81 -7.99
CA ALA A 946 -19.30 20.82 -6.94
C ALA A 946 -18.36 20.58 -5.75
N LYS A 947 -17.79 21.68 -5.25
CA LYS A 947 -17.37 21.83 -3.85
C LYS A 947 -18.34 22.83 -3.24
N ALA A 948 -19.39 22.32 -2.59
CA ALA A 948 -20.54 23.09 -2.15
C ALA A 948 -20.14 24.33 -1.32
N GLY A 949 -20.68 25.50 -1.69
CA GLY A 949 -20.37 26.78 -1.05
C GLY A 949 -19.04 27.43 -1.45
N ASP A 950 -18.24 26.81 -2.33
CA ASP A 950 -16.93 27.29 -2.78
C ASP A 950 -16.87 27.44 -4.32
N CYS A 951 -16.99 26.34 -5.06
CA CYS A 951 -16.96 26.36 -6.52
C CYS A 951 -17.82 25.24 -7.16
N TYR A 952 -18.33 25.55 -8.35
CA TYR A 952 -19.16 24.67 -9.16
C TYR A 952 -18.68 24.75 -10.61
N ALA A 953 -18.52 23.60 -11.23
CA ALA A 953 -18.31 23.44 -12.66
C ALA A 953 -19.54 22.76 -13.24
N LEU A 954 -20.12 23.35 -14.27
CA LEU A 954 -21.25 22.77 -14.98
C LEU A 954 -20.83 22.49 -16.42
N TYR A 955 -21.37 21.42 -17.01
CA TYR A 955 -21.25 21.15 -18.43
C TYR A 955 -22.63 20.92 -19.03
N PHE A 956 -22.93 21.66 -20.08
CA PHE A 956 -24.13 21.55 -20.88
C PHE A 956 -23.73 20.89 -22.20
N PRO A 957 -24.11 19.62 -22.47
CA PRO A 957 -23.83 19.00 -23.76
C PRO A 957 -24.58 19.70 -24.91
N THR A 958 -25.66 20.43 -24.60
CA THR A 958 -26.24 21.51 -25.40
C THR A 958 -26.80 22.59 -24.47
N ALA A 959 -26.62 23.87 -24.80
CA ALA A 959 -26.91 25.00 -23.91
C ALA A 959 -28.09 25.88 -24.37
N VAL A 960 -29.09 25.27 -25.02
CA VAL A 960 -30.31 25.94 -25.52
C VAL A 960 -31.10 26.54 -24.37
N GLU A 961 -31.39 25.70 -23.38
CA GLU A 961 -31.82 26.11 -22.04
C GLU A 961 -30.73 25.66 -21.05
N THR A 962 -30.28 26.57 -20.20
CA THR A 962 -29.22 26.33 -19.20
C THR A 962 -29.77 26.10 -17.80
N GLY A 963 -31.09 26.12 -17.64
CA GLY A 963 -31.77 25.80 -16.39
C GLY A 963 -31.47 26.74 -15.21
N THR A 964 -31.77 26.22 -14.03
CA THR A 964 -31.68 26.88 -12.73
C THR A 964 -30.75 26.08 -11.84
N LEU A 965 -29.72 26.71 -11.28
CA LEU A 965 -28.83 26.09 -10.30
C LEU A 965 -29.32 26.39 -8.88
N ASP A 966 -29.49 25.37 -8.05
CA ASP A 966 -29.82 25.52 -6.64
C ASP A 966 -28.56 25.86 -5.82
N LEU A 967 -28.50 27.10 -5.33
CA LEU A 967 -27.49 27.59 -4.42
C LEU A 967 -28.08 27.94 -3.04
N THR A 968 -29.21 27.32 -2.65
CA THR A 968 -29.91 27.61 -1.39
C THR A 968 -29.01 27.46 -0.16
N ASP A 969 -28.26 26.36 -0.09
CA ASP A 969 -27.31 26.11 1.01
C ASP A 969 -25.93 26.79 0.82
N ALA A 970 -25.77 27.60 -0.22
CA ALA A 970 -24.53 28.27 -0.60
C ALA A 970 -24.65 29.82 -0.61
N PRO A 971 -24.87 30.48 0.55
CA PRO A 971 -25.01 31.93 0.61
C PRO A 971 -23.70 32.68 0.32
N GLY A 972 -23.81 33.72 -0.49
CA GLY A 972 -22.70 34.61 -0.85
C GLY A 972 -22.81 35.16 -2.27
N ARG A 973 -21.78 35.90 -2.69
CA ARG A 973 -21.61 36.31 -4.09
C ARG A 973 -20.65 35.35 -4.79
N PHE A 974 -20.96 35.02 -6.03
CA PHE A 974 -20.18 34.14 -6.89
C PHE A 974 -19.95 34.80 -8.24
N VAL A 975 -18.79 34.55 -8.84
CA VAL A 975 -18.43 34.96 -10.19
C VAL A 975 -18.68 33.79 -11.14
N LYS A 976 -19.47 34.01 -12.19
CA LYS A 976 -19.72 33.03 -13.26
C LYS A 976 -18.96 33.37 -14.54
N ARG A 977 -18.39 32.36 -15.22
CA ARG A 977 -17.60 32.49 -16.45
C ARG A 977 -17.86 31.31 -17.39
N TRP A 978 -18.34 31.61 -18.60
CA TRP A 978 -18.48 30.61 -19.66
C TRP A 978 -17.12 30.20 -20.22
N TYR A 979 -16.93 28.91 -20.46
CA TYR A 979 -15.75 28.29 -21.06
C TYR A 979 -16.20 27.47 -22.28
N ASN A 980 -15.61 27.75 -23.43
CA ASN A 980 -15.92 27.08 -24.69
C ASN A 980 -15.06 25.80 -24.80
N PRO A 981 -15.66 24.59 -24.77
CA PRO A 981 -14.89 23.35 -24.79
C PRO A 981 -14.28 23.00 -26.15
N ARG A 982 -14.72 23.66 -27.23
CA ARG A 982 -14.19 23.51 -28.60
C ARG A 982 -12.90 24.34 -28.81
N SER A 983 -12.73 25.45 -28.09
CA SER A 983 -11.56 26.33 -28.19
C SER A 983 -10.68 26.37 -26.94
N GLY A 984 -11.16 25.83 -25.81
CA GLY A 984 -10.47 25.85 -24.53
C GLY A 984 -10.36 27.24 -23.91
N GLN A 985 -11.20 28.20 -24.31
CA GLN A 985 -11.11 29.59 -23.85
C GLN A 985 -12.35 30.01 -23.06
N PHE A 986 -12.14 30.82 -22.03
CA PHE A 986 -13.24 31.56 -21.40
C PHE A 986 -13.80 32.60 -22.37
N ALA A 987 -15.12 32.63 -22.55
CA ALA A 987 -15.82 33.50 -23.49
C ALA A 987 -16.82 34.43 -22.77
N GLY A 988 -17.07 35.59 -23.39
CA GLY A 988 -17.99 36.59 -22.86
C GLY A 988 -17.48 37.33 -21.60
N PRO A 989 -18.27 38.27 -21.07
CA PRO A 989 -17.95 38.97 -19.83
C PRO A 989 -18.10 38.07 -18.60
N ARG A 990 -17.36 38.39 -17.53
CA ARG A 990 -17.60 37.79 -16.20
C ARG A 990 -18.97 38.24 -15.69
N GLY A 991 -19.80 37.31 -15.24
CA GLY A 991 -21.05 37.61 -14.55
C GLY A 991 -20.92 37.46 -13.03
N THR A 992 -21.84 38.05 -12.28
CA THR A 992 -21.99 37.82 -10.83
C THR A 992 -23.37 37.23 -10.56
N ILE A 993 -23.45 36.26 -9.65
CA ILE A 993 -24.71 35.71 -9.12
C ILE A 993 -24.67 35.76 -7.59
N SER A 994 -25.84 35.80 -6.96
CA SER A 994 -25.99 35.70 -5.51
C SER A 994 -26.57 34.33 -5.17
N GLY A 995 -25.85 33.54 -4.37
CA GLY A 995 -26.37 32.31 -3.79
C GLY A 995 -27.21 32.58 -2.53
N GLY A 996 -27.66 31.52 -1.88
CA GLY A 996 -28.72 31.57 -0.86
C GLY A 996 -30.13 31.37 -1.45
N GLY A 997 -30.22 30.83 -2.67
CA GLY A 997 -31.45 30.46 -3.34
C GLY A 997 -31.18 29.88 -4.73
N LYS A 998 -32.24 29.53 -5.46
CA LYS A 998 -32.20 29.07 -6.86
C LYS A 998 -31.87 30.22 -7.83
N VAL A 999 -30.95 29.99 -8.77
CA VAL A 999 -30.40 31.02 -9.68
C VAL A 999 -30.50 30.58 -11.14
N GLN A 1000 -31.16 31.41 -11.95
CA GLN A 1000 -31.18 31.30 -13.41
C GLN A 1000 -29.79 31.58 -14.01
N LEU A 1001 -29.27 30.64 -14.80
CA LEU A 1001 -27.91 30.73 -15.35
C LEU A 1001 -27.84 31.61 -16.61
N GLY A 1002 -28.91 31.69 -17.38
CA GLY A 1002 -28.99 32.47 -18.62
C GLY A 1002 -28.16 31.88 -19.76
N PRO A 1003 -28.25 32.44 -20.97
CA PRO A 1003 -27.65 31.83 -22.16
C PRO A 1003 -26.12 31.91 -22.17
N PRO A 1004 -25.45 31.03 -22.93
CA PRO A 1004 -24.03 31.17 -23.26
C PRO A 1004 -23.77 32.40 -24.15
N PRO A 1005 -22.51 32.82 -24.34
CA PRO A 1005 -22.18 34.04 -25.09
C PRO A 1005 -22.49 33.97 -26.59
N ALA A 1006 -22.53 32.76 -27.15
CA ALA A 1006 -22.83 32.45 -28.55
C ALA A 1006 -23.29 30.98 -28.67
N ASP A 1007 -23.80 30.61 -29.83
CA ASP A 1007 -24.02 29.23 -30.27
C ASP A 1007 -24.65 28.30 -29.20
N PRO A 1008 -25.89 28.58 -28.75
CA PRO A 1008 -26.51 27.83 -27.65
C PRO A 1008 -26.86 26.38 -28.01
N GLN A 1009 -26.92 26.01 -29.29
CA GLN A 1009 -27.09 24.61 -29.70
C GLN A 1009 -25.83 23.76 -29.42
N GLU A 1010 -24.67 24.41 -29.33
CA GLU A 1010 -23.40 23.78 -29.01
C GLU A 1010 -23.27 23.52 -27.50
N ASP A 1011 -22.30 22.71 -27.14
CA ASP A 1011 -21.96 22.44 -25.74
C ASP A 1011 -21.22 23.62 -25.08
N TRP A 1012 -21.35 23.76 -23.76
CA TRP A 1012 -20.68 24.82 -23.00
C TRP A 1012 -20.36 24.37 -21.58
N ALA A 1013 -19.18 24.75 -21.09
CA ALA A 1013 -18.85 24.63 -19.67
C ALA A 1013 -19.06 25.98 -18.96
N LEU A 1014 -19.51 25.95 -17.71
CA LEU A 1014 -19.71 27.12 -16.87
C LEU A 1014 -18.95 26.96 -15.55
N LEU A 1015 -17.99 27.85 -15.30
CA LEU A 1015 -17.31 27.94 -14.01
C LEU A 1015 -18.02 28.97 -13.12
N ILE A 1016 -18.41 28.55 -11.92
CA ILE A 1016 -18.94 29.41 -10.87
C ILE A 1016 -18.01 29.28 -9.65
N THR A 1017 -17.46 30.39 -9.19
CA THR A 1017 -16.50 30.44 -8.07
C THR A 1017 -16.93 31.49 -7.07
N ARG A 1018 -16.76 31.23 -5.77
CA ARG A 1018 -17.06 32.21 -4.73
C ARG A 1018 -16.20 33.45 -4.92
N GLU A 1019 -16.81 34.62 -4.84
CA GLU A 1019 -16.07 35.87 -4.94
C GLU A 1019 -15.18 36.02 -3.70
N SER A 1020 -13.86 36.00 -3.90
CA SER A 1020 -12.89 36.24 -2.84
C SER A 1020 -13.08 37.66 -2.29
N ARG A 1021 -13.08 37.79 -0.95
CA ARG A 1021 -13.27 39.06 -0.24
C ARG A 1021 -12.09 40.02 -0.41
#